data_AF-A0A0X3Y6D1-F1
#
_entry.id   AF-A0A0X3Y6D1-F1
#
_cell.length_a   1.000
_cell.length_b   1.000
_cell.length_c   1.000
_cell.angle_alpha   90.00
_cell.angle_beta   90.00
_cell.angle_gamma   90.00
#
_symmetry.space_group_name_H-M   'P 1'
#
loop_
_entity.id
_entity.type
_entity.pdbx_description
1 polymer ?
#
loop_
_entity_poly.entity_id
_entity_poly.type
_entity_poly.pdbx_seq_one_letter_code
_entity_poly.pdbx_strand_id
1 'polypeptide(L)'
;MLKYINYQLDSDDAAQAASEQKVAAGIKQRFNHNLQALSQYIPSVVPIIQQHSMQQYSVFCTRAAELNIVDFATGRVWYSETPFAEVSREVDSFCRSAPYVELDTSAVPTQANQPWPIEALPPQPDVVVMLGLGLGYQINALLQKVRVKYLIVYEPNVDTLICSVQANDWKQLFAAAEITGTQIFLQLDNDGSSVAEDLAELRSVAGFSRIYLYRHYCHPVMDKVAEYLFAHSGRPEQLLGSTTQFVAYEDFNDYVAERSVNVLGNQHPHAAAPADELYQRNIAALQKFYPKVHDEIDKHQSRYWQLTADDNGKANLYHPQRKAFFYQDLDTESARLVEHFTRQPYKDDVLLGQTSVDKFSHYIHYSHIAQTQPLISKQLQQKIQLPQEVDSLIIFGVGLGKHIQLLTEQYQISNLYICEPNLDFFAASLKVTDWAAIFERAEQNGLRIYLNLGGDGSTYFYDLMAQFYQVGAYSIANTYMFCSYFNQKMHKAIADLRAELKVVLALGEYYDHCRYGIAHTYNSVAKQHKFLQYDNSSYRNLPALNLPVFVVGNGPSLDSSFAYLQEHRDKVVLISCGTALYSLYKKGIKPDFHAEVEQNRSTYSWINQVKDADYLKDIRLISVNGIHPDTADLFKETLLCFKDGESSTNFFDIRLKKLGVQVASLSYAYPTVTNLVLNYALRLGFKVFYLFGVDLGYADVRHHHSQASAYYRNDGSEVYDYQQTHGGGMPAKGNFLPYVFTKPEFDMSRKLLEQAISKAGRKVEIYNCSNGVKIDGAVPLQPDNILFSDLPKHKDQVLQQLIDTAYYADLSSYAKPVFDQIDFVTFRRTVDAWLALFDEEITTQEQAKAFIAKQWRLLQTAARDPSDLTFYLFYGSTNYFGGLMTKVASCISDDTPEILPVFNQVMQVWHDYVLSAGEQFEQQPLKFDDVDVQYLFK
;
A
#
# COMPACT_ATOMS: atom_id res chain seq x y z
N MET A 1 20.73 7.87 5.54
CA MET A 1 19.74 7.25 4.62
C MET A 1 19.95 5.76 4.36
N LEU A 2 21.18 5.25 4.27
CA LEU A 2 21.42 3.82 4.03
C LEU A 2 21.61 3.05 5.33
N LYS A 3 20.52 2.55 5.90
CA LYS A 3 20.56 1.68 7.07
C LYS A 3 19.59 0.51 6.89
N TYR A 4 19.88 -0.39 5.96
CA TYR A 4 19.24 -1.71 5.90
C TYR A 4 20.26 -2.82 6.13
N ILE A 5 19.79 -3.96 6.61
CA ILE A 5 20.61 -5.11 6.96
C ILE A 5 21.45 -5.61 5.79
N ASN A 6 20.87 -5.67 4.59
CA ASN A 6 21.55 -6.14 3.36
C ASN A 6 22.82 -5.33 3.02
N TYR A 7 22.95 -4.09 3.52
CA TYR A 7 24.15 -3.26 3.30
C TYR A 7 25.30 -3.61 4.24
N GLN A 8 25.05 -4.34 5.31
CA GLN A 8 26.04 -4.66 6.34
C GLN A 8 26.39 -6.15 6.38
N LEU A 9 25.73 -7.00 5.60
CA LEU A 9 26.08 -8.41 5.42
C LEU A 9 27.17 -8.58 4.35
N ASP A 10 27.96 -9.65 4.41
CA ASP A 10 28.89 -9.99 3.33
C ASP A 10 28.13 -10.30 2.01
N SER A 11 28.74 -10.00 0.86
CA SER A 11 28.20 -10.41 -0.44
C SER A 11 28.42 -11.90 -0.72
N ASP A 12 29.33 -12.56 0.01
CA ASP A 12 29.52 -14.00 0.02
C ASP A 12 28.75 -14.64 1.19
N ASP A 13 27.62 -15.29 0.86
CA ASP A 13 26.76 -15.96 1.83
C ASP A 13 27.50 -16.99 2.70
N ALA A 14 28.52 -17.67 2.16
CA ALA A 14 29.28 -18.67 2.92
C ALA A 14 30.21 -17.99 3.93
N ALA A 15 30.81 -16.86 3.57
CA ALA A 15 31.63 -16.07 4.48
C ALA A 15 30.78 -15.44 5.60
N GLN A 16 29.60 -14.92 5.26
CA GLN A 16 28.66 -14.36 6.24
C GLN A 16 28.18 -15.43 7.23
N ALA A 17 27.77 -16.61 6.74
CA ALA A 17 27.33 -17.70 7.59
C ALA A 17 28.42 -18.19 8.57
N ALA A 18 29.69 -18.22 8.12
CA ALA A 18 30.82 -18.57 8.98
C ALA A 18 31.06 -17.53 10.08
N SER A 19 30.93 -16.23 9.76
CA SER A 19 31.02 -15.14 10.73
C SER A 19 29.91 -15.20 11.77
N GLU A 20 28.66 -15.40 11.33
CA GLU A 20 27.50 -15.56 12.18
C GLU A 20 27.62 -16.75 13.13
N GLN A 21 28.09 -17.90 12.63
CA GLN A 21 28.29 -19.09 13.47
C GLN A 21 29.31 -18.83 14.59
N LYS A 22 30.39 -18.10 14.28
CA LYS A 22 31.43 -17.73 15.26
C LYS A 22 30.90 -16.77 16.32
N VAL A 23 30.12 -15.77 15.92
CA VAL A 23 29.54 -14.79 16.85
C VAL A 23 28.41 -15.40 17.70
N ALA A 24 27.55 -16.22 17.09
CA ALA A 24 26.43 -16.89 17.76
C ALA A 24 26.88 -17.78 18.93
N ALA A 25 28.04 -18.44 18.80
CA ALA A 25 28.63 -19.24 19.88
C ALA A 25 28.86 -18.43 21.17
N GLY A 26 29.20 -17.14 21.05
CA GLY A 26 29.44 -16.24 22.18
C GLY A 26 28.19 -15.58 22.76
N ILE A 27 27.13 -15.40 21.96
CA ILE A 27 25.91 -14.68 22.39
C ILE A 27 25.24 -15.36 23.58
N LYS A 28 25.00 -16.68 23.48
CA LYS A 28 24.30 -17.43 24.55
C LYS A 28 25.09 -17.41 25.86
N GLN A 29 26.41 -17.54 25.78
CA GLN A 29 27.27 -17.47 26.96
C GLN A 29 27.26 -16.08 27.58
N ARG A 30 27.40 -15.03 26.75
CA ARG A 30 27.36 -13.62 27.18
C ARG A 30 26.02 -13.28 27.82
N PHE A 31 24.91 -13.68 27.19
CA PHE A 31 23.57 -13.50 27.73
C PHE A 31 23.42 -14.09 29.13
N ASN A 32 23.84 -15.34 29.33
CA ASN A 32 23.76 -15.99 30.63
C ASN A 32 24.65 -15.32 31.70
N HIS A 33 25.87 -14.93 31.34
CA HIS A 33 26.77 -14.21 32.26
C HIS A 33 26.22 -12.84 32.64
N ASN A 34 25.66 -12.10 31.68
CA ASN A 34 25.05 -10.81 31.91
C ASN A 34 23.80 -10.92 32.76
N LEU A 35 22.97 -11.94 32.55
CA LEU A 35 21.79 -12.19 33.37
C LEU A 35 22.17 -12.47 34.83
N GLN A 36 23.27 -13.21 35.06
CA GLN A 36 23.82 -13.39 36.41
C GLN A 36 24.32 -12.07 37.01
N ALA A 37 25.05 -11.26 36.26
CA ALA A 37 25.51 -9.95 36.73
C ALA A 37 24.32 -9.03 37.07
N LEU A 38 23.32 -8.94 36.20
CA LEU A 38 22.09 -8.19 36.45
C LEU A 38 21.36 -8.71 37.70
N SER A 39 21.29 -10.03 37.90
CA SER A 39 20.67 -10.60 39.10
C SER A 39 21.35 -10.21 40.41
N GLN A 40 22.65 -9.85 40.36
CA GLN A 40 23.42 -9.42 41.53
C GLN A 40 23.33 -7.90 41.75
N TYR A 41 23.49 -7.11 40.68
CA TYR A 41 23.60 -5.66 40.77
C TYR A 41 22.24 -4.95 40.67
N ILE A 42 21.32 -5.42 39.83
CA ILE A 42 20.00 -4.82 39.61
C ILE A 42 18.93 -5.94 39.44
N PRO A 43 18.58 -6.66 40.53
CA PRO A 43 17.75 -7.88 40.45
C PRO A 43 16.36 -7.66 39.83
N SER A 44 15.81 -6.45 39.91
CA SER A 44 14.51 -6.07 39.36
C SER A 44 14.43 -6.16 37.84
N VAL A 45 15.56 -6.15 37.13
CA VAL A 45 15.61 -6.22 35.66
C VAL A 45 15.44 -7.64 35.12
N VAL A 46 15.80 -8.66 35.91
CA VAL A 46 15.80 -10.07 35.47
C VAL A 46 14.39 -10.56 35.06
N PRO A 47 13.32 -10.32 35.84
CA PRO A 47 11.97 -10.71 35.44
C PRO A 47 11.51 -10.06 34.13
N ILE A 48 11.88 -8.80 33.89
CA ILE A 48 11.54 -8.05 32.67
C ILE A 48 12.13 -8.77 31.45
N ILE A 49 13.42 -9.14 31.51
CA ILE A 49 14.09 -9.86 30.42
C ILE A 49 13.49 -11.26 30.21
N GLN A 50 13.17 -11.98 31.29
CA GLN A 50 12.69 -13.37 31.20
C GLN A 50 11.24 -13.49 30.70
N GLN A 51 10.41 -12.48 30.95
CA GLN A 51 8.98 -12.49 30.61
C GLN A 51 8.69 -11.82 29.26
N HIS A 52 9.62 -11.03 28.72
CA HIS A 52 9.43 -10.31 27.47
C HIS A 52 9.71 -11.17 26.24
N SER A 53 8.81 -11.11 25.26
CA SER A 53 8.99 -11.70 23.93
C SER A 53 9.35 -10.60 22.94
N MET A 54 10.42 -10.79 22.16
CA MET A 54 10.88 -9.81 21.15
C MET A 54 9.73 -9.41 20.21
N GLN A 55 9.51 -8.10 20.02
CA GLN A 55 8.36 -7.58 19.26
C GLN A 55 8.73 -6.81 17.99
N GLN A 56 9.94 -6.26 17.92
CA GLN A 56 10.36 -5.35 16.85
C GLN A 56 11.84 -5.43 16.50
N TYR A 57 12.73 -5.48 17.50
CA TYR A 57 14.18 -5.43 17.28
C TYR A 57 14.86 -6.75 17.58
N SER A 58 15.97 -7.03 16.91
CA SER A 58 16.86 -8.16 17.21
C SER A 58 18.30 -7.84 16.87
N VAL A 59 19.25 -8.66 17.33
CA VAL A 59 20.66 -8.55 16.90
C VAL A 59 20.93 -9.33 15.63
N PHE A 60 21.80 -8.79 14.78
CA PHE A 60 22.41 -9.50 13.65
C PHE A 60 23.92 -9.26 13.62
N CYS A 61 24.66 -10.10 12.88
CA CYS A 61 26.10 -9.97 12.72
C CYS A 61 26.43 -9.19 11.44
N THR A 62 27.19 -8.10 11.56
CA THR A 62 27.73 -7.39 10.39
C THR A 62 28.87 -8.19 9.75
N ARG A 63 29.25 -7.83 8.52
CA ARG A 63 30.43 -8.33 7.80
C ARG A 63 31.74 -8.04 8.55
N ALA A 64 31.74 -7.04 9.43
CA ALA A 64 32.84 -6.74 10.33
C ALA A 64 32.89 -7.67 11.57
N ALA A 65 31.99 -8.67 11.64
CA ALA A 65 31.81 -9.59 12.76
C ALA A 65 31.42 -8.90 14.08
N GLU A 66 30.74 -7.75 14.00
CA GLU A 66 30.16 -7.04 15.15
C GLU A 66 28.64 -7.24 15.22
N LEU A 67 28.08 -7.20 16.43
CA LEU A 67 26.62 -7.24 16.62
C LEU A 67 26.00 -5.86 16.46
N ASN A 68 24.95 -5.77 15.66
CA ASN A 68 24.16 -4.56 15.42
C ASN A 68 22.66 -4.86 15.61
N ILE A 69 21.83 -3.83 15.80
CA ILE A 69 20.38 -3.94 15.97
C ILE A 69 19.72 -3.80 14.60
N VAL A 70 18.80 -4.72 14.30
CA VAL A 70 17.90 -4.67 13.14
C VAL A 70 16.44 -4.65 13.60
N ASP A 71 15.64 -3.83 12.95
CA ASP A 71 14.18 -3.90 12.96
C ASP A 71 13.76 -4.99 11.97
N PHE A 72 13.22 -6.10 12.44
CA PHE A 72 12.95 -7.24 11.54
C PHE A 72 11.72 -7.02 10.65
N ALA A 73 10.84 -6.06 10.97
CA ALA A 73 9.70 -5.73 10.13
C ALA A 73 10.11 -4.89 8.91
N THR A 74 11.11 -4.02 9.07
CA THR A 74 11.56 -3.07 8.03
C THR A 74 12.92 -3.41 7.44
N GLY A 75 13.67 -4.32 8.07
CA GLY A 75 15.07 -4.64 7.74
C GLY A 75 16.05 -3.50 8.05
N ARG A 76 15.61 -2.46 8.77
CA ARG A 76 16.45 -1.28 9.06
C ARG A 76 17.39 -1.52 10.22
N VAL A 77 18.58 -0.93 10.17
CA VAL A 77 19.62 -1.11 11.19
C VAL A 77 19.93 0.17 11.95
N TRP A 78 20.38 0.07 13.20
CA TRP A 78 20.62 1.25 14.03
C TRP A 78 22.00 1.86 13.77
N TYR A 79 23.06 1.07 13.88
CA TYR A 79 24.44 1.55 13.78
C TYR A 79 25.02 1.33 12.37
N SER A 80 26.17 1.92 12.11
CA SER A 80 27.06 1.55 10.99
C SER A 80 27.62 0.12 11.16
N GLU A 81 28.40 -0.34 10.17
CA GLU A 81 28.98 -1.70 10.18
C GLU A 81 29.88 -2.00 11.40
N THR A 82 30.38 -0.96 12.08
CA THR A 82 31.23 -1.05 13.28
C THR A 82 30.60 -0.30 14.46
N PRO A 83 29.54 -0.85 15.09
CA PRO A 83 28.82 -0.19 16.17
C PRO A 83 29.71 0.27 17.32
N PHE A 84 30.71 -0.53 17.73
CA PHE A 84 31.59 -0.15 18.84
C PHE A 84 32.42 1.10 18.53
N ALA A 85 32.97 1.20 17.31
CA ALA A 85 33.77 2.34 16.88
C ALA A 85 32.92 3.61 16.70
N GLU A 86 31.70 3.48 16.17
CA GLU A 86 30.75 4.59 16.07
C GLU A 86 30.43 5.17 17.45
N VAL A 87 30.06 4.31 18.40
CA VAL A 87 29.67 4.73 19.75
C VAL A 87 30.87 5.28 20.53
N SER A 88 32.07 4.75 20.31
CA SER A 88 33.29 5.31 20.93
C SER A 88 33.54 6.77 20.49
N ARG A 89 33.39 7.07 19.18
CA ARG A 89 33.48 8.44 18.65
C ARG A 89 32.38 9.36 19.18
N GLU A 90 31.18 8.81 19.39
CA GLU A 90 30.08 9.55 20.01
C GLU A 90 30.42 9.95 21.44
N VAL A 91 30.92 9.04 22.26
CA VAL A 91 31.37 9.37 23.64
C VAL A 91 32.51 10.39 23.62
N ASP A 92 33.45 10.30 22.69
CA ASP A 92 34.50 11.31 22.52
C ASP A 92 33.95 12.70 22.14
N SER A 93 32.89 12.75 21.33
CA SER A 93 32.17 13.99 21.02
C SER A 93 31.48 14.55 22.27
N PHE A 94 30.78 13.71 23.02
CA PHE A 94 30.12 14.09 24.25
C PHE A 94 31.10 14.63 25.30
N CYS A 95 32.24 13.96 25.51
CA CYS A 95 33.24 14.42 26.47
C CYS A 95 33.82 15.81 26.11
N ARG A 96 33.93 16.13 24.81
CA ARG A 96 34.43 17.44 24.35
C ARG A 96 33.36 18.53 24.39
N SER A 97 32.12 18.17 24.11
CA SER A 97 30.98 19.08 23.95
C SER A 97 29.70 18.43 24.48
N ALA A 98 29.55 18.37 25.80
CA ALA A 98 28.40 17.81 26.50
C ALA A 98 27.27 18.85 26.61
N PRO A 99 26.06 18.54 26.11
CA PRO A 99 24.88 19.34 26.41
C PRO A 99 24.56 19.32 27.90
N TYR A 100 24.26 20.48 28.48
CA TYR A 100 23.98 20.58 29.92
C TYR A 100 22.72 21.39 30.24
N VAL A 101 22.10 21.06 31.37
CA VAL A 101 20.93 21.76 31.90
C VAL A 101 21.24 22.22 33.32
N GLU A 102 20.96 23.50 33.58
CA GLU A 102 21.14 24.11 34.90
C GLU A 102 19.87 23.93 35.71
N LEU A 103 20.01 23.54 36.97
CA LEU A 103 18.90 23.35 37.89
C LEU A 103 18.75 24.50 38.89
N ASP A 104 19.66 25.48 38.86
CA ASP A 104 19.65 26.66 39.73
C ASP A 104 19.33 27.95 38.96
N THR A 105 18.85 28.97 39.65
CA THR A 105 18.43 30.25 39.05
C THR A 105 19.63 31.07 38.56
N SER A 106 20.15 30.74 37.38
CA SER A 106 21.25 31.48 36.75
C SER A 106 21.30 31.39 35.22
N ALA A 107 20.40 30.64 34.57
CA ALA A 107 20.46 30.39 33.13
C ALA A 107 19.42 31.16 32.30
N VAL A 108 19.79 31.50 31.06
CA VAL A 108 18.84 31.96 30.04
C VAL A 108 18.21 30.70 29.41
N PRO A 109 16.88 30.55 29.41
CA PRO A 109 16.23 29.38 28.82
C PRO A 109 16.52 29.28 27.33
N THR A 110 16.79 28.06 26.85
CA THR A 110 16.99 27.81 25.43
C THR A 110 15.64 27.74 24.73
N GLN A 111 15.43 28.57 23.70
CA GLN A 111 14.23 28.44 22.88
C GLN A 111 14.28 27.15 22.04
N ALA A 112 13.12 26.58 21.71
CA ALA A 112 13.00 25.34 20.92
C ALA A 112 13.87 25.32 19.64
N ASN A 113 14.03 26.47 18.97
CA ASN A 113 14.78 26.58 17.71
C ASN A 113 16.27 26.92 17.89
N GLN A 114 16.73 27.17 19.13
CA GLN A 114 18.14 27.45 19.40
C GLN A 114 18.89 26.16 19.73
N PRO A 115 20.18 26.06 19.34
CA PRO A 115 20.99 24.90 19.71
C PRO A 115 21.14 24.77 21.23
N TRP A 116 21.32 23.53 21.70
CA TRP A 116 21.51 23.28 23.13
C TRP A 116 22.85 23.86 23.63
N PRO A 117 22.90 24.40 24.86
CA PRO A 117 24.14 24.85 25.45
C PRO A 117 25.07 23.66 25.70
N ILE A 118 26.34 23.81 25.31
CA ILE A 118 27.37 22.76 25.39
C ILE A 118 28.61 23.26 26.13
N GLU A 119 29.32 22.35 26.79
CA GLU A 119 30.64 22.59 27.39
C GLU A 119 31.48 21.31 27.42
N ALA A 120 32.78 21.41 27.73
CA ALA A 120 33.58 20.21 27.96
C ALA A 120 33.08 19.47 29.21
N LEU A 121 32.88 18.14 29.11
CA LEU A 121 32.40 17.34 30.22
C LEU A 121 33.44 17.37 31.35
N PRO A 122 33.05 17.70 32.60
CA PRO A 122 33.97 17.65 33.73
C PRO A 122 34.54 16.22 33.92
N PRO A 123 35.75 16.07 34.47
CA PRO A 123 36.30 14.74 34.79
C PRO A 123 35.46 13.93 35.80
N GLN A 124 34.67 14.63 36.63
CA GLN A 124 33.79 14.06 37.65
C GLN A 124 32.41 14.73 37.61
N PRO A 125 31.57 14.46 36.58
CA PRO A 125 30.25 15.06 36.51
C PRO A 125 29.33 14.43 37.57
N ASP A 126 28.49 15.24 38.19
CA ASP A 126 27.57 14.76 39.24
C ASP A 126 26.50 13.84 38.63
N VAL A 127 25.76 14.31 37.62
CA VAL A 127 24.67 13.57 37.00
C VAL A 127 24.80 13.57 35.48
N VAL A 128 24.76 12.37 34.90
CA VAL A 128 24.54 12.16 33.47
C VAL A 128 23.20 11.48 33.28
N VAL A 129 22.31 12.13 32.52
CA VAL A 129 21.04 11.55 32.08
C VAL A 129 21.23 11.03 30.66
N MET A 130 21.05 9.73 30.47
CA MET A 130 21.18 9.05 29.20
C MET A 130 19.80 8.68 28.66
N LEU A 131 19.45 9.24 27.50
CA LEU A 131 18.22 8.94 26.78
C LEU A 131 18.53 7.91 25.69
N GLY A 132 18.15 6.66 25.97
CA GLY A 132 18.37 5.50 25.12
C GLY A 132 19.57 4.65 25.51
N LEU A 133 19.36 3.33 25.58
CA LEU A 133 20.41 2.35 25.89
C LEU A 133 21.08 1.81 24.63
N GLY A 134 20.32 1.51 23.57
CA GLY A 134 20.88 0.87 22.38
C GLY A 134 21.62 -0.43 22.73
N LEU A 135 22.84 -0.62 22.21
CA LEU A 135 23.68 -1.78 22.60
C LEU A 135 24.37 -1.62 23.97
N GLY A 136 24.37 -0.42 24.57
CA GLY A 136 24.99 -0.15 25.87
C GLY A 136 26.52 0.05 25.84
N TYR A 137 27.16 0.06 24.67
CA TYR A 137 28.61 0.28 24.54
C TYR A 137 29.07 1.66 25.03
N GLN A 138 28.22 2.67 24.94
CA GLN A 138 28.50 4.03 25.35
C GLN A 138 28.77 4.15 26.85
N ILE A 139 28.13 3.31 27.67
CA ILE A 139 28.33 3.32 29.13
C ILE A 139 29.75 2.86 29.45
N ASN A 140 30.20 1.77 28.82
CA ASN A 140 31.58 1.28 28.97
C ASN A 140 32.61 2.32 28.56
N ALA A 141 32.42 2.93 27.39
CA ALA A 141 33.34 3.95 26.88
C ALA A 141 33.35 5.22 27.77
N LEU A 142 32.21 5.61 28.35
CA LEU A 142 32.10 6.77 29.23
C LEU A 142 32.82 6.52 30.58
N LEU A 143 32.59 5.36 31.21
CA LEU A 143 33.21 4.99 32.49
C LEU A 143 34.74 4.85 32.40
N GLN A 144 35.29 4.60 31.21
CA GLN A 144 36.74 4.60 30.98
C GLN A 144 37.36 6.01 30.95
N LYS A 145 36.56 7.05 30.70
CA LYS A 145 37.04 8.43 30.47
C LYS A 145 36.77 9.37 31.64
N VAL A 146 35.63 9.21 32.31
CA VAL A 146 35.18 10.11 33.38
C VAL A 146 34.60 9.32 34.56
N ARG A 147 34.58 9.94 35.75
CA ARG A 147 33.97 9.35 36.95
C ARG A 147 32.63 10.00 37.23
N VAL A 148 31.58 9.50 36.59
CA VAL A 148 30.20 9.97 36.82
C VAL A 148 29.75 9.53 38.22
N LYS A 149 29.12 10.40 39.02
CA LYS A 149 28.55 9.95 40.31
C LYS A 149 27.23 9.21 40.12
N TYR A 150 26.29 9.81 39.39
CA TYR A 150 24.98 9.25 39.13
C TYR A 150 24.73 9.18 37.62
N LEU A 151 24.52 7.98 37.09
CA LEU A 151 24.15 7.74 35.69
C LEU A 151 22.72 7.20 35.65
N ILE A 152 21.81 7.99 35.10
CA ILE A 152 20.40 7.58 34.92
C ILE A 152 20.20 7.25 33.44
N VAL A 153 19.76 6.03 33.13
CA VAL A 153 19.54 5.57 31.75
C VAL A 153 18.07 5.27 31.54
N TYR A 154 17.45 5.92 30.57
CA TYR A 154 16.07 5.67 30.14
C TYR A 154 16.08 4.81 28.88
N GLU A 155 15.35 3.70 28.88
CA GLU A 155 15.16 2.86 27.69
C GLU A 155 13.68 2.45 27.57
N PRO A 156 12.95 3.02 26.60
CA PRO A 156 11.54 2.72 26.42
C PRO A 156 11.26 1.34 25.81
N ASN A 157 12.23 0.70 25.14
CA ASN A 157 11.99 -0.56 24.46
C ASN A 157 12.80 -1.72 25.06
N VAL A 158 12.09 -2.72 25.59
CA VAL A 158 12.69 -3.91 26.21
C VAL A 158 13.48 -4.77 25.21
N ASP A 159 13.13 -4.76 23.92
CA ASP A 159 13.91 -5.45 22.88
C ASP A 159 15.34 -4.87 22.81
N THR A 160 15.49 -3.56 22.95
CA THR A 160 16.78 -2.88 22.94
C THR A 160 17.64 -3.32 24.13
N LEU A 161 17.04 -3.46 25.32
CA LEU A 161 17.71 -4.02 26.49
C LEU A 161 18.19 -5.46 26.22
N ILE A 162 17.36 -6.31 25.65
CA ILE A 162 17.73 -7.69 25.33
C ILE A 162 18.88 -7.71 24.32
N CYS A 163 18.83 -6.86 23.29
CA CYS A 163 19.94 -6.68 22.35
C CYS A 163 21.24 -6.26 23.07
N SER A 164 21.17 -5.34 24.03
CA SER A 164 22.33 -4.96 24.85
C SER A 164 22.85 -6.12 25.70
N VAL A 165 21.98 -6.93 26.30
CA VAL A 165 22.38 -8.11 27.10
C VAL A 165 23.01 -9.20 26.23
N GLN A 166 22.64 -9.28 24.95
CA GLN A 166 23.26 -10.19 23.97
C GLN A 166 24.60 -9.68 23.46
N ALA A 167 24.79 -8.36 23.37
CA ALA A 167 25.93 -7.75 22.70
C ALA A 167 27.01 -7.20 23.65
N ASN A 168 26.64 -6.60 24.78
CA ASN A 168 27.58 -5.93 25.67
C ASN A 168 28.09 -6.84 26.80
N ASP A 169 29.22 -6.51 27.43
CA ASP A 169 29.67 -7.17 28.67
C ASP A 169 29.20 -6.38 29.90
N TRP A 170 28.03 -6.73 30.43
CA TRP A 170 27.43 -6.06 31.58
C TRP A 170 28.17 -6.36 32.88
N LYS A 171 28.83 -7.51 32.98
CA LYS A 171 29.65 -7.85 34.16
C LYS A 171 30.84 -6.90 34.26
N GLN A 172 31.54 -6.68 33.14
CA GLN A 172 32.63 -5.72 33.09
C GLN A 172 32.15 -4.30 33.34
N LEU A 173 30.97 -3.93 32.81
CA LEU A 173 30.34 -2.62 33.02
C LEU A 173 30.12 -2.35 34.52
N PHE A 174 29.47 -3.26 35.24
CA PHE A 174 29.20 -3.08 36.66
C PHE A 174 30.48 -3.06 37.50
N ALA A 175 31.46 -3.90 37.17
CA ALA A 175 32.76 -3.87 37.84
C ALA A 175 33.49 -2.52 37.62
N ALA A 176 33.42 -1.95 36.41
CA ALA A 176 33.98 -0.64 36.13
C ALA A 176 33.26 0.47 36.92
N ALA A 177 31.92 0.42 36.97
CA ALA A 177 31.12 1.37 37.75
C ALA A 177 31.44 1.32 39.25
N GLU A 178 31.63 0.12 39.81
CA GLU A 178 32.03 -0.07 41.21
C GLU A 178 33.43 0.52 41.49
N ILE A 179 34.38 0.33 40.57
CA ILE A 179 35.73 0.92 40.66
C ILE A 179 35.69 2.45 40.58
N THR A 180 34.84 3.03 39.73
CA THR A 180 34.70 4.49 39.58
C THR A 180 33.81 5.14 40.64
N GLY A 181 33.07 4.34 41.42
CA GLY A 181 32.08 4.81 42.39
C GLY A 181 30.81 5.36 41.72
N THR A 182 30.50 4.92 40.51
CA THR A 182 29.33 5.35 39.74
C THR A 182 28.10 4.54 40.13
N GLN A 183 27.03 5.22 40.51
CA GLN A 183 25.71 4.62 40.71
C GLN A 183 24.92 4.66 39.41
N ILE A 184 24.42 3.51 38.96
CA ILE A 184 23.66 3.38 37.71
C ILE A 184 22.20 3.10 38.04
N PHE A 185 21.31 3.94 37.52
CA PHE A 185 19.86 3.76 37.58
C PHE A 185 19.35 3.43 36.18
N LEU A 186 18.67 2.28 36.03
CA LEU A 186 18.07 1.86 34.77
C LEU A 186 16.54 2.03 34.86
N GLN A 187 16.02 3.00 34.12
CA GLN A 187 14.59 3.26 33.96
C GLN A 187 14.11 2.58 32.68
N LEU A 188 13.61 1.36 32.81
CA LEU A 188 13.16 0.52 31.70
C LEU A 188 11.67 0.70 31.43
N ASP A 189 11.24 0.49 30.19
CA ASP A 189 9.86 0.76 29.74
C ASP A 189 9.46 2.22 30.02
N ASN A 190 10.45 3.11 29.92
CA ASN A 190 10.34 4.51 30.26
C ASN A 190 11.07 5.35 29.22
N ASP A 191 10.33 6.26 28.58
CA ASP A 191 10.81 7.17 27.53
C ASP A 191 11.35 8.50 28.07
N GLY A 192 11.70 8.54 29.35
CA GLY A 192 12.18 9.74 30.03
C GLY A 192 11.09 10.63 30.58
N SER A 193 9.80 10.27 30.43
CA SER A 193 8.69 11.10 30.93
C SER A 193 8.75 11.37 32.43
N SER A 194 9.35 10.47 33.23
CA SER A 194 9.53 10.65 34.67
C SER A 194 10.79 11.46 35.06
N VAL A 195 11.58 11.94 34.09
CA VAL A 195 12.92 12.51 34.38
C VAL A 195 12.89 13.66 35.38
N ALA A 196 11.83 14.47 35.36
CA ALA A 196 11.68 15.57 36.30
C ALA A 196 11.51 15.06 37.75
N GLU A 197 10.69 14.02 37.93
CA GLU A 197 10.42 13.38 39.22
C GLU A 197 11.67 12.66 39.74
N ASP A 198 12.34 11.91 38.86
CA ASP A 198 13.58 11.18 39.19
C ASP A 198 14.70 12.15 39.61
N LEU A 199 14.84 13.28 38.91
CA LEU A 199 15.80 14.32 39.27
C LEU A 199 15.42 15.04 40.58
N ALA A 200 14.14 15.27 40.84
CA ALA A 200 13.66 15.86 42.08
C ALA A 200 13.94 14.93 43.28
N GLU A 201 13.68 13.64 43.12
CA GLU A 201 14.00 12.61 44.12
C GLU A 201 15.50 12.55 44.38
N LEU A 202 16.34 12.47 43.33
CA LEU A 202 17.79 12.42 43.47
C LEU A 202 18.34 13.69 44.16
N ARG A 203 17.77 14.87 43.84
CA ARG A 203 18.16 16.14 44.46
C ARG A 203 17.80 16.22 45.95
N SER A 204 16.81 15.46 46.40
CA SER A 204 16.44 15.39 47.83
C SER A 204 17.51 14.68 48.68
N VAL A 205 18.34 13.83 48.06
CA VAL A 205 19.36 13.02 48.74
C VAL A 205 20.80 13.38 48.35
N ALA A 206 21.00 14.08 47.22
CA ALA A 206 22.32 14.49 46.72
C ALA A 206 22.32 15.95 46.22
N GLY A 207 23.38 16.69 46.54
CA GLY A 207 23.55 18.08 46.08
C GLY A 207 24.23 18.16 44.72
N PHE A 208 23.52 18.66 43.71
CA PHE A 208 24.06 18.98 42.38
C PHE A 208 23.25 20.14 41.78
N SER A 209 23.89 20.97 40.96
CA SER A 209 23.29 22.14 40.30
C SER A 209 23.12 21.97 38.79
N ARG A 210 23.74 20.93 38.22
CA ARG A 210 23.83 20.72 36.77
C ARG A 210 23.69 19.26 36.42
N ILE A 211 23.06 19.00 35.29
CA ILE A 211 22.99 17.67 34.68
C ILE A 211 23.53 17.73 33.25
N TYR A 212 24.12 16.63 32.78
CA TYR A 212 24.56 16.48 31.39
C TYR A 212 23.67 15.48 30.66
N LEU A 213 23.19 15.85 29.48
CA LEU A 213 22.27 15.02 28.71
C LEU A 213 23.01 14.27 27.59
N TYR A 214 23.02 12.94 27.68
CA TYR A 214 23.50 12.06 26.63
C TYR A 214 22.31 11.46 25.88
N ARG A 215 21.94 12.02 24.73
CA ARG A 215 20.93 11.40 23.87
C ARG A 215 21.61 10.41 22.92
N HIS A 216 21.36 9.12 23.12
CA HIS A 216 21.96 8.06 22.32
C HIS A 216 21.21 7.83 21.01
N TYR A 217 19.90 8.02 20.97
CA TYR A 217 19.15 7.94 19.72
C TYR A 217 17.93 8.86 19.76
N CYS A 218 17.44 9.26 18.59
CA CYS A 218 16.26 10.08 18.42
C CYS A 218 15.01 9.23 18.65
N HIS A 219 14.19 9.61 19.63
CA HIS A 219 12.90 8.97 19.92
C HIS A 219 11.81 10.04 20.03
N PRO A 220 10.60 9.80 19.48
CA PRO A 220 9.53 10.80 19.44
C PRO A 220 9.17 11.41 20.80
N VAL A 221 9.28 10.65 21.89
CA VAL A 221 9.02 11.18 23.24
C VAL A 221 10.29 11.68 23.94
N MET A 222 11.40 10.95 23.86
CA MET A 222 12.65 11.36 24.53
C MET A 222 13.15 12.71 24.00
N ASP A 223 12.91 13.01 22.72
CA ASP A 223 13.26 14.30 22.13
C ASP A 223 12.43 15.45 22.70
N LYS A 224 11.15 15.21 23.03
CA LYS A 224 10.30 16.19 23.73
C LYS A 224 10.74 16.37 25.18
N VAL A 225 11.10 15.29 25.84
CA VAL A 225 11.66 15.32 27.20
C VAL A 225 12.95 16.15 27.22
N ALA A 226 13.87 15.90 26.29
CA ALA A 226 15.09 16.67 26.14
C ALA A 226 14.80 18.16 25.90
N GLU A 227 13.93 18.48 24.94
CA GLU A 227 13.51 19.85 24.65
C GLU A 227 12.94 20.55 25.89
N TYR A 228 12.10 19.86 26.65
CA TYR A 228 11.52 20.37 27.90
C TYR A 228 12.59 20.69 28.94
N LEU A 229 13.58 19.80 29.14
CA LEU A 229 14.68 20.03 30.09
C LEU A 229 15.47 21.30 29.72
N PHE A 230 15.82 21.48 28.44
CA PHE A 230 16.55 22.68 28.01
C PHE A 230 15.71 23.96 28.04
N ALA A 231 14.42 23.87 27.67
CA ALA A 231 13.51 25.03 27.67
C ALA A 231 13.22 25.55 29.09
N HIS A 232 13.36 24.70 30.12
CA HIS A 232 13.16 25.06 31.53
C HIS A 232 14.48 25.12 32.32
N SER A 233 15.62 25.04 31.64
CA SER A 233 16.94 25.21 32.24
C SER A 233 17.01 26.53 33.02
N GLY A 234 17.48 26.46 34.26
CA GLY A 234 17.55 27.57 35.20
C GLY A 234 16.26 27.90 35.95
N ARG A 235 15.21 27.07 35.84
CA ARG A 235 13.90 27.27 36.49
C ARG A 235 13.49 26.05 37.33
N PRO A 236 14.11 25.82 38.50
CA PRO A 236 13.91 24.60 39.30
C PRO A 236 12.46 24.27 39.61
N GLU A 237 11.65 25.26 40.01
CA GLU A 237 10.24 25.04 40.36
C GLU A 237 9.41 24.56 39.15
N GLN A 238 9.72 25.07 37.95
CA GLN A 238 9.02 24.68 36.72
C GLN A 238 9.54 23.36 36.16
N LEU A 239 10.84 23.08 36.31
CA LEU A 239 11.48 21.88 35.74
C LEU A 239 11.25 20.64 36.61
N LEU A 240 11.42 20.77 37.94
CA LEU A 240 11.36 19.65 38.88
C LEU A 240 9.97 19.47 39.52
N GLY A 241 9.11 20.50 39.46
CA GLY A 241 7.76 20.47 40.06
C GLY A 241 6.62 20.15 39.09
N SER A 242 6.91 19.85 37.82
CA SER A 242 5.89 19.69 36.79
C SER A 242 5.48 18.23 36.58
N THR A 243 4.17 17.99 36.42
CA THR A 243 3.59 16.73 35.94
C THR A 243 3.28 16.82 34.44
N THR A 244 4.28 17.23 33.64
CA THR A 244 4.09 17.42 32.20
C THR A 244 3.81 16.08 31.51
N GLN A 245 2.74 16.00 30.73
CA GLN A 245 2.53 14.88 29.80
C GLN A 245 3.19 15.18 28.46
N PHE A 246 4.01 14.25 27.97
CA PHE A 246 4.69 14.37 26.68
C PHE A 246 3.90 13.65 25.60
N VAL A 247 3.51 14.38 24.56
CA VAL A 247 2.90 13.80 23.35
C VAL A 247 4.01 13.57 22.32
N ALA A 248 4.06 12.36 21.77
CA ALA A 248 5.06 11.97 20.78
C ALA A 248 5.02 12.85 19.52
N TYR A 249 6.18 13.02 18.87
CA TYR A 249 6.23 13.51 17.49
C TYR A 249 5.57 12.51 16.53
N GLU A 250 4.33 12.77 16.13
CA GLU A 250 3.53 11.92 15.25
C GLU A 250 3.25 12.52 13.85
N ASP A 251 3.60 13.80 13.65
CA ASP A 251 3.46 14.45 12.34
C ASP A 251 4.34 13.74 11.31
N PHE A 252 3.83 13.63 10.10
CA PHE A 252 4.57 13.05 8.99
C PHE A 252 5.94 13.73 8.79
N ASN A 253 5.98 15.05 8.95
CA ASN A 253 7.14 15.88 8.67
C ASN A 253 8.18 15.90 9.81
N ASP A 254 7.83 15.40 11.00
CA ASP A 254 8.73 15.33 12.17
C ASP A 254 9.60 14.06 12.19
N TYR A 255 9.49 13.21 11.17
CA TYR A 255 10.22 11.94 11.13
C TYR A 255 11.75 12.16 11.12
N VAL A 256 12.44 11.58 12.09
CA VAL A 256 13.90 11.51 12.19
C VAL A 256 14.28 10.07 12.48
N ALA A 257 15.29 9.56 11.76
CA ALA A 257 15.80 8.21 12.01
C ALA A 257 16.42 8.11 13.41
N GLU A 258 16.31 6.94 14.03
CA GLU A 258 16.76 6.64 15.39
C GLU A 258 18.21 7.09 15.59
N ARG A 259 19.08 6.70 14.67
CA ARG A 259 20.50 7.04 14.69
C ARG A 259 20.84 8.04 13.60
N SER A 260 20.04 9.10 13.47
CA SER A 260 20.35 10.24 12.58
C SER A 260 21.61 10.97 13.06
N VAL A 261 22.15 11.87 12.24
CA VAL A 261 23.32 12.66 12.62
C VAL A 261 22.96 13.63 13.74
N ASN A 262 23.92 13.86 14.63
CA ASN A 262 23.76 14.68 15.84
C ASN A 262 22.80 14.07 16.87
N VAL A 263 22.90 12.76 17.13
CA VAL A 263 22.13 12.13 18.23
C VAL A 263 22.37 12.83 19.56
N LEU A 264 23.58 13.32 19.84
CA LEU A 264 23.85 14.07 21.08
C LEU A 264 23.22 15.47 21.11
N GLY A 265 22.81 16.03 19.97
CA GLY A 265 22.32 17.41 19.87
C GLY A 265 23.39 18.48 20.12
N ASN A 266 24.68 18.11 20.09
CA ASN A 266 25.81 18.97 20.40
C ASN A 266 26.49 19.61 19.18
N GLN A 267 26.05 19.27 17.97
CA GLN A 267 26.43 19.96 16.73
C GLN A 267 25.44 21.08 16.42
N HIS A 268 25.95 22.15 15.81
CA HIS A 268 25.16 23.35 15.49
C HIS A 268 25.06 23.51 13.97
N PRO A 269 23.88 23.89 13.44
CA PRO A 269 23.74 24.12 12.01
C PRO A 269 24.51 25.37 11.59
N HIS A 270 25.19 25.29 10.44
CA HIS A 270 25.75 26.47 9.78
C HIS A 270 24.77 27.01 8.76
N ALA A 271 24.86 28.32 8.47
CA ALA A 271 24.08 28.92 7.40
C ALA A 271 24.47 28.27 6.06
N ALA A 272 23.48 27.82 5.29
CA ALA A 272 23.72 27.33 3.94
C ALA A 272 24.28 28.47 3.07
N ALA A 273 25.20 28.14 2.15
CA ALA A 273 25.70 29.11 1.18
C ALA A 273 24.55 29.67 0.33
N PRO A 274 24.56 30.98 -0.02
CA PRO A 274 23.56 31.54 -0.91
C PRO A 274 23.67 30.87 -2.28
N ALA A 275 22.55 30.33 -2.75
CA ALA A 275 22.44 29.65 -4.04
C ALA A 275 21.40 30.36 -4.94
N ASP A 276 21.39 31.70 -4.90
CA ASP A 276 20.33 32.51 -5.49
C ASP A 276 20.21 32.29 -7.00
N GLU A 277 21.33 32.21 -7.74
CA GLU A 277 21.29 31.95 -9.18
C GLU A 277 20.67 30.58 -9.52
N LEU A 278 21.09 29.52 -8.82
CA LEU A 278 20.54 28.17 -9.00
C LEU A 278 19.05 28.13 -8.65
N TYR A 279 18.69 28.73 -7.52
CA TYR A 279 17.32 28.79 -7.06
C TYR A 279 16.43 29.54 -8.05
N GLN A 280 16.84 30.72 -8.51
CA GLN A 280 16.09 31.49 -9.50
C GLN A 280 15.90 30.73 -10.81
N ARG A 281 16.94 30.01 -11.27
CA ARG A 281 16.83 29.16 -12.47
C ARG A 281 15.84 28.02 -12.27
N ASN A 282 15.88 27.35 -11.12
CA ASN A 282 14.95 26.28 -10.79
C ASN A 282 13.50 26.77 -10.64
N ILE A 283 13.30 27.94 -10.02
CA ILE A 283 11.97 28.57 -9.90
C ILE A 283 11.43 28.96 -11.27
N ALA A 284 12.25 29.56 -12.14
CA ALA A 284 11.85 29.85 -13.52
C ALA A 284 11.47 28.59 -14.31
N ALA A 285 12.21 27.50 -14.12
CA ALA A 285 11.88 26.21 -14.73
C ALA A 285 10.56 25.64 -14.16
N LEU A 286 10.32 25.71 -12.85
CA LEU A 286 9.04 25.32 -12.26
C LEU A 286 7.88 26.16 -12.82
N GLN A 287 8.07 27.47 -13.00
CA GLN A 287 7.04 28.33 -13.57
C GLN A 287 6.69 27.92 -15.01
N LYS A 288 7.71 27.55 -15.81
CA LYS A 288 7.54 27.08 -17.19
C LYS A 288 6.83 25.72 -17.25
N PHE A 289 7.32 24.73 -16.50
CA PHE A 289 6.91 23.33 -16.65
C PHE A 289 5.75 22.92 -15.71
N TYR A 290 5.68 23.50 -14.52
CA TYR A 290 4.74 23.14 -13.45
C TYR A 290 4.19 24.39 -12.73
N PRO A 291 3.43 25.27 -13.41
CA PRO A 291 3.00 26.57 -12.86
C PRO A 291 2.20 26.45 -11.55
N LYS A 292 1.39 25.39 -11.38
CA LYS A 292 0.68 25.14 -10.11
C LYS A 292 1.61 24.80 -8.95
N VAL A 293 2.69 24.05 -9.23
CA VAL A 293 3.69 23.72 -8.21
C VAL A 293 4.48 24.97 -7.83
N HIS A 294 4.86 25.79 -8.82
CA HIS A 294 5.47 27.09 -8.60
C HIS A 294 4.64 27.95 -7.64
N ASP A 295 3.35 28.13 -7.91
CA ASP A 295 2.46 28.95 -7.07
C ASP A 295 2.36 28.47 -5.63
N GLU A 296 2.43 27.16 -5.38
CA GLU A 296 2.42 26.61 -4.02
C GLU A 296 3.78 26.74 -3.32
N ILE A 297 4.89 26.60 -4.06
CA ILE A 297 6.25 26.80 -3.53
C ILE A 297 6.52 28.26 -3.18
N ASP A 298 6.01 29.21 -3.97
CA ASP A 298 6.12 30.65 -3.68
C ASP A 298 5.44 31.04 -2.36
N LYS A 299 4.39 30.31 -1.96
CA LYS A 299 3.67 30.51 -0.70
C LYS A 299 4.24 29.70 0.46
N HIS A 300 5.11 28.72 0.17
CA HIS A 300 5.60 27.78 1.15
C HIS A 300 6.58 28.46 2.12
N GLN A 301 6.43 28.16 3.40
CA GLN A 301 7.38 28.54 4.44
C GLN A 301 7.76 27.28 5.20
N SER A 302 9.06 26.99 5.25
CA SER A 302 9.55 25.78 5.91
C SER A 302 9.24 25.79 7.39
N ARG A 303 8.67 24.68 7.91
CA ARG A 303 8.17 24.60 9.29
C ARG A 303 8.95 23.65 10.17
N TYR A 304 9.30 22.49 9.63
CA TYR A 304 9.88 21.36 10.38
C TYR A 304 11.36 21.22 10.09
N TRP A 305 11.75 21.35 8.82
CA TRP A 305 13.12 21.17 8.35
C TRP A 305 13.65 22.42 7.67
N GLN A 306 14.92 22.71 7.91
CA GLN A 306 15.60 23.88 7.37
C GLN A 306 16.82 23.45 6.57
N LEU A 307 17.05 24.11 5.44
CA LEU A 307 18.30 23.97 4.69
C LEU A 307 19.44 24.62 5.48
N THR A 308 20.49 23.85 5.75
CA THR A 308 21.68 24.29 6.48
C THR A 308 22.94 23.79 5.77
N ALA A 309 24.10 24.08 6.34
CA ALA A 309 25.35 23.41 6.00
C ALA A 309 25.87 22.58 7.19
N ASP A 310 26.56 21.48 6.88
CA ASP A 310 27.33 20.71 7.85
C ASP A 310 28.68 21.38 8.17
N ASP A 311 29.47 20.77 9.05
CA ASP A 311 30.79 21.29 9.46
C ASP A 311 31.81 21.37 8.31
N ASN A 312 31.55 20.69 7.19
CA ASN A 312 32.39 20.74 5.97
C ASN A 312 31.86 21.74 4.94
N GLY A 313 30.79 22.50 5.26
CA GLY A 313 30.16 23.44 4.35
C GLY A 313 29.26 22.80 3.30
N LYS A 314 28.96 21.50 3.40
CA LYS A 314 28.05 20.80 2.48
C LYS A 314 26.60 21.01 2.89
N ALA A 315 25.70 21.09 1.91
CA ALA A 315 24.28 21.27 2.15
C ALA A 315 23.67 20.08 2.93
N ASN A 316 22.82 20.40 3.90
CA ASN A 316 22.15 19.43 4.75
C ASN A 316 20.74 19.94 5.13
N LEU A 317 19.92 19.05 5.69
CA LEU A 317 18.63 19.38 6.29
C LEU A 317 18.74 19.22 7.80
N TYR A 318 18.36 20.26 8.54
CA TYR A 318 18.36 20.29 9.99
C TYR A 318 16.95 20.41 10.53
N HIS A 319 16.62 19.60 11.54
CA HIS A 319 15.36 19.68 12.26
C HIS A 319 15.57 20.47 13.56
N PRO A 320 15.09 21.73 13.67
CA PRO A 320 15.41 22.58 14.81
C PRO A 320 14.88 22.02 16.13
N GLN A 321 13.66 21.50 16.17
CA GLN A 321 13.09 20.96 17.42
C GLN A 321 13.82 19.69 17.87
N ARG A 322 14.07 18.74 16.96
CA ARG A 322 14.72 17.45 17.26
C ARG A 322 16.25 17.47 17.23
N LYS A 323 16.87 18.62 16.90
CA LYS A 323 18.33 18.85 16.88
C LYS A 323 19.12 17.85 16.02
N ALA A 324 18.51 17.31 14.97
CA ALA A 324 19.10 16.26 14.16
C ALA A 324 19.36 16.75 12.72
N PHE A 325 20.44 16.27 12.11
CA PHE A 325 20.65 16.43 10.67
C PHE A 325 20.18 15.18 9.93
N PHE A 326 19.72 15.37 8.71
CA PHE A 326 19.21 14.29 7.87
C PHE A 326 20.34 13.50 7.19
N TYR A 327 21.38 14.18 6.72
CA TYR A 327 22.52 13.59 6.01
C TYR A 327 23.76 13.51 6.90
N GLN A 328 24.50 12.40 6.78
CA GLN A 328 25.92 12.29 7.17
C GLN A 328 26.82 12.96 6.15
N ASP A 329 26.62 12.61 4.87
CA ASP A 329 27.30 13.23 3.74
C ASP A 329 26.39 13.08 2.52
N LEU A 330 25.85 14.21 2.06
CA LEU A 330 24.85 14.24 0.98
C LEU A 330 25.33 13.51 -0.27
N ASP A 331 26.56 13.78 -0.73
CA ASP A 331 27.07 13.26 -1.99
C ASP A 331 27.35 11.76 -1.91
N THR A 332 28.04 11.33 -0.85
CA THR A 332 28.44 9.93 -0.64
C THR A 332 27.23 9.05 -0.41
N GLU A 333 26.27 9.52 0.40
CA GLU A 333 25.03 8.76 0.63
C GLU A 333 24.18 8.68 -0.63
N SER A 334 24.05 9.78 -1.40
CA SER A 334 23.31 9.77 -2.66
C SER A 334 23.96 8.85 -3.70
N ALA A 335 25.28 8.88 -3.83
CA ALA A 335 26.00 8.01 -4.76
C ALA A 335 25.84 6.53 -4.40
N ARG A 336 25.99 6.17 -3.11
CA ARG A 336 25.78 4.78 -2.64
C ARG A 336 24.34 4.32 -2.78
N LEU A 337 23.37 5.21 -2.58
CA LEU A 337 21.94 4.93 -2.76
C LEU A 337 21.66 4.55 -4.21
N VAL A 338 22.18 5.35 -5.16
CA VAL A 338 22.05 5.09 -6.59
C VAL A 338 22.78 3.82 -6.99
N GLU A 339 24.05 3.65 -6.61
CA GLU A 339 24.84 2.45 -6.93
C GLU A 339 24.16 1.16 -6.45
N HIS A 340 23.56 1.17 -5.25
CA HIS A 340 22.86 0.01 -4.77
C HIS A 340 21.56 -0.24 -5.53
N PHE A 341 20.73 0.79 -5.69
CA PHE A 341 19.47 0.65 -6.41
C PHE A 341 19.70 0.17 -7.84
N THR A 342 20.77 0.61 -8.51
CA THR A 342 21.06 0.17 -9.88
C THR A 342 21.61 -1.25 -9.93
N ARG A 343 22.28 -1.73 -8.87
CA ARG A 343 22.76 -3.13 -8.77
C ARG A 343 21.72 -4.12 -8.27
N GLN A 344 20.70 -3.65 -7.56
CA GLN A 344 19.63 -4.44 -6.97
C GLN A 344 18.31 -3.65 -7.01
N PRO A 345 17.77 -3.31 -8.19
CA PRO A 345 16.52 -2.58 -8.26
C PRO A 345 15.39 -3.47 -7.77
N TYR A 346 14.57 -2.92 -6.86
CA TYR A 346 13.37 -3.60 -6.41
C TYR A 346 12.36 -3.65 -7.57
N LYS A 347 12.24 -4.83 -8.17
CA LYS A 347 11.19 -5.17 -9.15
C LYS A 347 10.22 -6.13 -8.47
N ASP A 348 9.07 -5.62 -8.03
CA ASP A 348 7.99 -6.48 -7.56
C ASP A 348 7.51 -7.33 -8.74
N ASP A 349 7.53 -8.65 -8.60
CA ASP A 349 7.16 -9.55 -9.69
C ASP A 349 5.64 -9.75 -9.77
N VAL A 350 4.96 -8.70 -10.24
CA VAL A 350 3.50 -8.64 -10.27
C VAL A 350 2.89 -9.63 -11.26
N LEU A 351 3.58 -9.95 -12.36
CA LEU A 351 3.08 -10.83 -13.41
C LEU A 351 3.22 -12.33 -13.09
N LEU A 352 4.22 -12.73 -12.31
CA LEU A 352 4.51 -14.15 -12.07
C LEU A 352 3.56 -14.86 -11.08
N GLY A 353 2.69 -14.11 -10.40
CA GLY A 353 1.77 -14.66 -9.39
C GLY A 353 0.43 -15.17 -9.92
N GLN A 354 0.09 -14.93 -11.19
CA GLN A 354 -1.16 -15.44 -11.76
C GLN A 354 -1.07 -16.95 -11.98
N THR A 355 -1.56 -17.74 -11.03
CA THR A 355 -1.71 -19.19 -11.20
C THR A 355 -2.96 -19.49 -12.02
N SER A 356 -2.88 -20.50 -12.90
CA SER A 356 -4.07 -21.01 -13.58
C SER A 356 -5.00 -21.62 -12.53
N VAL A 357 -6.15 -20.99 -12.31
CA VAL A 357 -7.22 -21.60 -11.55
C VAL A 357 -7.85 -22.68 -12.42
N ASP A 358 -7.90 -23.93 -11.95
CA ASP A 358 -8.43 -25.08 -12.72
C ASP A 358 -9.77 -24.79 -13.41
N LYS A 359 -10.63 -24.00 -12.76
CA LYS A 359 -11.94 -23.52 -13.27
C LYS A 359 -11.87 -22.88 -14.66
N PHE A 360 -10.82 -22.12 -14.96
CA PHE A 360 -10.71 -21.35 -16.21
C PHE A 360 -9.63 -21.89 -17.16
N SER A 361 -9.07 -23.07 -16.87
CA SER A 361 -7.99 -23.69 -17.65
C SER A 361 -8.29 -23.83 -19.15
N HIS A 362 -9.56 -23.95 -19.54
CA HIS A 362 -10.01 -24.08 -20.93
C HIS A 362 -10.11 -22.75 -21.69
N TYR A 363 -10.07 -21.61 -21.01
CA TYR A 363 -10.04 -20.31 -21.68
C TYR A 363 -8.75 -20.15 -22.49
N ILE A 364 -8.82 -19.40 -23.59
CA ILE A 364 -7.63 -19.15 -24.42
C ILE A 364 -6.58 -18.43 -23.55
N HIS A 365 -6.99 -17.45 -22.74
CA HIS A 365 -6.08 -16.73 -21.83
C HIS A 365 -5.28 -17.65 -20.90
N TYR A 366 -5.96 -18.42 -20.06
CA TYR A 366 -5.27 -19.22 -19.06
C TYR A 366 -4.50 -20.41 -19.66
N SER A 367 -4.99 -21.01 -20.74
CA SER A 367 -4.29 -22.12 -21.41
C SER A 367 -2.95 -21.69 -22.03
N HIS A 368 -2.85 -20.46 -22.56
CA HIS A 368 -1.60 -19.93 -23.12
C HIS A 368 -0.69 -19.37 -22.03
N ILE A 369 -1.23 -18.69 -21.01
CA ILE A 369 -0.43 -18.23 -19.86
C ILE A 369 0.28 -19.40 -19.17
N ALA A 370 -0.42 -20.52 -18.97
CA ALA A 370 0.15 -21.73 -18.38
C ALA A 370 1.38 -22.25 -19.16
N GLN A 371 1.43 -22.05 -20.48
CA GLN A 371 2.58 -22.41 -21.31
C GLN A 371 3.76 -21.45 -21.14
N THR A 372 3.50 -20.17 -20.83
CA THR A 372 4.56 -19.18 -20.60
C THR A 372 5.24 -19.32 -19.24
N GLN A 373 4.52 -19.74 -18.19
CA GLN A 373 5.05 -19.86 -16.82
C GLN A 373 6.35 -20.68 -16.68
N PRO A 374 6.46 -21.92 -17.23
CA PRO A 374 7.69 -22.70 -17.11
C PRO A 374 8.88 -22.06 -17.86
N LEU A 375 8.62 -21.20 -18.85
CA LEU A 375 9.66 -20.51 -19.63
C LEU A 375 10.28 -19.35 -18.84
N ILE A 376 9.57 -18.82 -17.84
CA ILE A 376 9.94 -17.58 -17.14
C ILE A 376 10.34 -17.80 -15.67
N SER A 377 9.94 -18.93 -15.08
CA SER A 377 10.10 -19.21 -13.64
C SER A 377 11.55 -19.48 -13.18
N LYS A 378 12.49 -19.74 -14.11
CA LYS A 378 13.89 -20.08 -13.77
C LYS A 378 14.91 -19.03 -14.23
N GLN A 379 14.68 -18.36 -15.36
CA GLN A 379 15.66 -17.45 -15.97
C GLN A 379 15.49 -15.98 -15.56
N LEU A 380 14.26 -15.50 -15.28
CA LEU A 380 14.02 -14.11 -14.86
C LEU A 380 14.43 -13.81 -13.41
N GLN A 381 14.72 -14.84 -12.61
CA GLN A 381 15.21 -14.67 -11.23
C GLN A 381 16.70 -14.31 -11.16
N GLN A 382 17.47 -14.43 -12.26
CA GLN A 382 18.94 -14.50 -12.18
C GLN A 382 19.73 -13.21 -12.45
N LYS A 383 19.16 -12.10 -12.95
CA LYS A 383 19.92 -10.83 -13.05
C LYS A 383 19.02 -9.61 -12.84
N ILE A 384 19.22 -8.92 -11.72
CA ILE A 384 18.48 -7.74 -11.29
C ILE A 384 19.47 -6.56 -11.32
N GLN A 385 19.83 -6.05 -12.49
CA GLN A 385 20.49 -4.73 -12.61
C GLN A 385 19.55 -3.78 -13.34
N LEU A 386 19.62 -2.49 -13.01
CA LEU A 386 18.78 -1.49 -13.65
C LEU A 386 19.27 -1.29 -15.09
N PRO A 387 18.40 -1.46 -16.11
CA PRO A 387 18.78 -1.28 -17.50
C PRO A 387 19.09 0.19 -17.79
N GLN A 388 19.95 0.43 -18.79
CA GLN A 388 20.36 1.79 -19.21
C GLN A 388 19.17 2.66 -19.63
N GLU A 389 18.19 2.03 -20.29
CA GLU A 389 16.90 2.61 -20.64
C GLU A 389 15.82 2.06 -19.69
N VAL A 390 15.17 2.96 -18.96
CA VAL A 390 14.14 2.63 -17.97
C VAL A 390 12.79 3.18 -18.44
N ASP A 391 11.80 2.29 -18.61
CA ASP A 391 10.47 2.70 -19.09
C ASP A 391 9.71 3.53 -18.04
N SER A 392 9.72 3.08 -16.78
CA SER A 392 9.02 3.74 -15.68
C SER A 392 9.78 3.56 -14.37
N LEU A 393 10.00 4.67 -13.68
CA LEU A 393 10.62 4.71 -12.35
C LEU A 393 9.79 5.58 -11.42
N ILE A 394 9.43 5.05 -10.24
CA ILE A 394 8.81 5.80 -9.16
C ILE A 394 9.85 6.01 -8.06
N ILE A 395 10.12 7.26 -7.72
CA ILE A 395 11.01 7.65 -6.62
C ILE A 395 10.17 8.17 -5.45
N PHE A 396 10.27 7.51 -4.31
CA PHE A 396 9.69 7.94 -3.03
C PHE A 396 10.76 8.64 -2.20
N GLY A 397 10.55 9.93 -1.97
CA GLY A 397 11.45 10.82 -1.27
C GLY A 397 12.45 11.53 -2.19
N VAL A 398 12.39 12.86 -2.20
CA VAL A 398 13.31 13.77 -2.85
C VAL A 398 14.48 14.12 -1.94
N GLY A 399 14.24 14.38 -0.65
CA GLY A 399 15.28 14.93 0.22
C GLY A 399 15.87 16.21 -0.39
N LEU A 400 17.19 16.27 -0.60
CA LEU A 400 17.86 17.36 -1.33
C LEU A 400 18.03 17.10 -2.85
N GLY A 401 17.56 15.97 -3.38
CA GLY A 401 17.45 15.71 -4.82
C GLY A 401 18.69 15.16 -5.54
N LYS A 402 19.84 15.02 -4.86
CA LYS A 402 21.10 14.61 -5.51
C LYS A 402 21.07 13.20 -6.11
N HIS A 403 20.40 12.23 -5.49
CA HIS A 403 20.22 10.90 -6.07
C HIS A 403 19.39 10.94 -7.37
N ILE A 404 18.41 11.84 -7.47
CA ILE A 404 17.58 12.02 -8.68
C ILE A 404 18.44 12.61 -9.81
N GLN A 405 19.25 13.61 -9.48
CA GLN A 405 20.21 14.19 -10.42
C GLN A 405 21.15 13.10 -10.96
N LEU A 406 21.79 12.32 -10.08
CA LEU A 406 22.69 11.23 -10.48
C LEU A 406 21.99 10.18 -11.35
N LEU A 407 20.79 9.74 -10.98
CA LEU A 407 20.02 8.76 -11.75
C LEU A 407 19.67 9.27 -13.16
N THR A 408 19.19 10.50 -13.27
CA THR A 408 18.79 11.10 -14.56
C THR A 408 19.96 11.52 -15.44
N GLU A 409 21.17 11.63 -14.88
CA GLU A 409 22.43 11.79 -15.63
C GLU A 409 22.99 10.46 -16.15
N GLN A 410 22.78 9.37 -15.40
CA GLN A 410 23.33 8.06 -15.72
C GLN A 410 22.40 7.19 -16.56
N TYR A 411 21.08 7.38 -16.45
CA TYR A 411 20.05 6.53 -17.08
C TYR A 411 19.03 7.34 -17.86
N GLN A 412 18.51 6.75 -18.95
CA GLN A 412 17.42 7.33 -19.72
C GLN A 412 16.08 6.82 -19.20
N ILE A 413 15.36 7.67 -18.47
CA ILE A 413 14.09 7.31 -17.83
C ILE A 413 12.91 7.92 -18.59
N SER A 414 12.10 7.10 -19.26
CA SER A 414 10.99 7.56 -20.10
C SER A 414 9.86 8.20 -19.29
N ASN A 415 9.48 7.59 -18.16
CA ASN A 415 8.46 8.11 -17.25
C ASN A 415 9.00 8.09 -15.81
N LEU A 416 9.29 9.27 -15.27
CA LEU A 416 9.79 9.45 -13.92
C LEU A 416 8.69 10.03 -13.03
N TYR A 417 8.26 9.27 -12.03
CA TYR A 417 7.30 9.69 -11.02
C TYR A 417 8.05 10.02 -9.73
N ILE A 418 7.85 11.22 -9.20
CA ILE A 418 8.54 11.69 -7.99
C ILE A 418 7.49 11.99 -6.94
N CYS A 419 7.56 11.26 -5.82
CA CYS A 419 6.68 11.39 -4.68
C CYS A 419 7.46 11.96 -3.49
N GLU A 420 7.21 13.22 -3.11
CA GLU A 420 7.80 13.83 -1.91
C GLU A 420 6.71 14.36 -0.99
N PRO A 421 6.42 13.65 0.12
CA PRO A 421 5.40 14.08 1.07
C PRO A 421 5.81 15.30 1.91
N ASN A 422 7.10 15.56 2.11
CA ASN A 422 7.58 16.71 2.88
C ASN A 422 7.96 17.89 1.98
N LEU A 423 7.12 18.94 1.96
CA LEU A 423 7.37 20.14 1.15
C LEU A 423 8.63 20.91 1.55
N ASP A 424 9.05 20.84 2.83
CA ASP A 424 10.29 21.48 3.28
C ASP A 424 11.49 20.87 2.54
N PHE A 425 11.46 19.56 2.27
CA PHE A 425 12.52 18.86 1.53
C PHE A 425 12.55 19.28 0.07
N PHE A 426 11.40 19.25 -0.62
CA PHE A 426 11.35 19.67 -2.03
C PHE A 426 11.76 21.13 -2.19
N ALA A 427 11.26 22.04 -1.34
CA ALA A 427 11.64 23.45 -1.36
C ALA A 427 13.14 23.67 -1.12
N ALA A 428 13.73 22.94 -0.16
CA ALA A 428 15.18 22.98 0.08
C ALA A 428 15.98 22.43 -1.10
N SER A 429 15.49 21.38 -1.77
CA SER A 429 16.15 20.77 -2.94
C SER A 429 16.32 21.76 -4.10
N LEU A 430 15.43 22.74 -4.26
CA LEU A 430 15.52 23.78 -5.30
C LEU A 430 16.73 24.69 -5.14
N LYS A 431 17.39 24.69 -3.97
CA LYS A 431 18.63 25.45 -3.73
C LYS A 431 19.90 24.60 -3.86
N VAL A 432 19.76 23.29 -4.07
CA VAL A 432 20.87 22.32 -4.00
C VAL A 432 21.02 21.50 -5.28
N THR A 433 19.90 21.13 -5.90
CA THR A 433 19.85 20.28 -7.10
C THR A 433 19.39 21.09 -8.30
N ASP A 434 20.00 20.82 -9.46
CA ASP A 434 19.74 21.52 -10.71
C ASP A 434 18.48 20.99 -11.42
N TRP A 435 17.32 21.26 -10.84
CA TRP A 435 16.02 20.86 -11.37
C TRP A 435 15.74 21.42 -12.77
N ALA A 436 16.20 22.63 -13.06
CA ALA A 436 16.09 23.21 -14.40
C ALA A 436 16.76 22.31 -15.45
N ALA A 437 17.99 21.86 -15.20
CA ALA A 437 18.69 20.94 -16.11
C ALA A 437 17.97 19.58 -16.25
N ILE A 438 17.38 19.07 -15.16
CA ILE A 438 16.61 17.81 -15.18
C ILE A 438 15.37 17.97 -16.08
N PHE A 439 14.58 19.03 -15.90
CA PHE A 439 13.36 19.27 -16.68
C PHE A 439 13.66 19.57 -18.15
N GLU A 440 14.69 20.38 -18.43
CA GLU A 440 15.11 20.70 -19.80
C GLU A 440 15.62 19.46 -20.54
N ARG A 441 16.41 18.61 -19.87
CA ARG A 441 16.87 17.33 -20.45
C ARG A 441 15.70 16.40 -20.74
N ALA A 442 14.70 16.35 -19.86
CA ALA A 442 13.50 15.56 -20.10
C ALA A 442 12.73 16.07 -21.33
N GLU A 443 12.49 17.38 -21.44
CA GLU A 443 11.83 17.99 -22.61
C GLU A 443 12.59 17.70 -23.91
N GLN A 444 13.92 17.89 -23.92
CA GLN A 444 14.77 17.67 -25.10
C GLN A 444 14.76 16.22 -25.60
N ASN A 445 14.64 15.26 -24.69
CA ASN A 445 14.65 13.83 -25.01
C ASN A 445 13.24 13.22 -25.08
N GLY A 446 12.19 14.02 -24.97
CA GLY A 446 10.79 13.54 -24.99
C GLY A 446 10.39 12.68 -23.78
N LEU A 447 11.10 12.82 -22.66
CA LEU A 447 10.85 12.09 -21.41
C LEU A 447 9.79 12.83 -20.58
N ARG A 448 9.10 12.11 -19.70
CA ARG A 448 8.03 12.65 -18.85
C ARG A 448 8.39 12.60 -17.38
N ILE A 449 8.19 13.70 -16.68
CA ILE A 449 8.37 13.81 -15.23
C ILE A 449 7.03 14.18 -14.59
N TYR A 450 6.61 13.43 -13.58
CA TYR A 450 5.40 13.67 -12.80
C TYR A 450 5.78 13.97 -11.35
N LEU A 451 5.24 15.06 -10.81
CA LEU A 451 5.50 15.49 -9.43
C LEU A 451 4.25 15.28 -8.58
N ASN A 452 4.37 14.47 -7.53
CA ASN A 452 3.38 14.30 -6.47
C ASN A 452 4.01 14.82 -5.17
N LEU A 453 3.60 16.02 -4.76
CA LEU A 453 4.25 16.77 -3.68
C LEU A 453 3.24 17.06 -2.56
N GLY A 454 3.64 16.73 -1.33
CA GLY A 454 2.79 16.82 -0.15
C GLY A 454 1.92 15.56 0.08
N GLY A 455 1.09 15.61 1.12
CA GLY A 455 0.18 14.52 1.49
C GLY A 455 0.85 13.36 2.24
N ASP A 456 0.10 12.30 2.50
CA ASP A 456 0.54 11.10 3.24
C ASP A 456 0.71 9.86 2.34
N GLY A 457 0.57 10.05 1.02
CA GLY A 457 0.65 8.99 0.02
C GLY A 457 -0.64 8.20 -0.21
N SER A 458 -1.74 8.50 0.50
CA SER A 458 -3.03 7.82 0.34
C SER A 458 -3.64 7.93 -1.07
N THR A 459 -3.21 8.90 -1.88
CA THR A 459 -3.70 9.11 -3.26
C THR A 459 -2.77 8.57 -4.34
N TYR A 460 -1.59 8.03 -3.98
CA TYR A 460 -0.56 7.64 -4.95
C TYR A 460 -1.10 6.73 -6.05
N PHE A 461 -1.90 5.72 -5.70
CA PHE A 461 -2.46 4.81 -6.69
C PHE A 461 -3.34 5.53 -7.72
N TYR A 462 -4.26 6.39 -7.28
CA TYR A 462 -5.16 7.11 -8.18
C TYR A 462 -4.40 8.10 -9.07
N ASP A 463 -3.43 8.81 -8.48
CA ASP A 463 -2.62 9.80 -9.20
C ASP A 463 -1.76 9.12 -10.29
N LEU A 464 -1.22 7.93 -10.00
CA LEU A 464 -0.43 7.15 -10.93
C LEU A 464 -1.28 6.43 -11.99
N MET A 465 -2.44 5.88 -11.63
CA MET A 465 -3.34 5.17 -12.56
C MET A 465 -3.75 6.06 -13.74
N ALA A 466 -4.10 7.32 -13.47
CA ALA A 466 -4.48 8.26 -14.51
C ALA A 466 -3.39 8.43 -15.60
N GLN A 467 -2.11 8.26 -15.23
CA GLN A 467 -0.98 8.36 -16.15
C GLN A 467 -0.70 7.03 -16.87
N PHE A 468 -0.80 5.89 -16.19
CA PHE A 468 -0.59 4.59 -16.82
C PHE A 468 -1.58 4.30 -17.95
N TYR A 469 -2.84 4.74 -17.84
CA TYR A 469 -3.81 4.60 -18.92
C TYR A 469 -3.43 5.38 -20.20
N GLN A 470 -2.60 6.42 -20.10
CA GLN A 470 -2.13 7.18 -21.27
C GLN A 470 -0.95 6.52 -21.98
N VAL A 471 -0.10 5.79 -21.25
CA VAL A 471 1.12 5.14 -21.76
C VAL A 471 0.86 3.67 -22.16
N GLY A 472 -0.16 3.05 -21.56
CA GLY A 472 -0.51 1.64 -21.69
C GLY A 472 -0.26 0.89 -20.37
N ALA A 473 -1.25 0.13 -19.90
CA ALA A 473 -1.19 -0.53 -18.59
C ALA A 473 -0.06 -1.57 -18.47
N TYR A 474 0.43 -2.10 -19.60
CA TYR A 474 1.62 -2.97 -19.63
C TYR A 474 2.88 -2.31 -19.06
N SER A 475 2.98 -0.98 -19.09
CA SER A 475 4.13 -0.25 -18.50
C SER A 475 4.23 -0.42 -16.97
N ILE A 476 3.12 -0.74 -16.29
CA ILE A 476 3.11 -1.05 -14.86
C ILE A 476 4.01 -2.26 -14.57
N ALA A 477 4.01 -3.26 -15.45
CA ALA A 477 4.79 -4.49 -15.26
C ALA A 477 6.31 -4.25 -15.33
N ASN A 478 6.76 -3.14 -15.93
CA ASN A 478 8.16 -2.75 -15.99
C ASN A 478 8.47 -1.48 -15.18
N THR A 479 7.65 -1.19 -14.16
CA THR A 479 7.87 -0.05 -13.26
C THR A 479 8.82 -0.42 -12.12
N TYR A 480 9.92 0.32 -12.01
CA TYR A 480 10.84 0.21 -10.89
C TYR A 480 10.42 1.15 -9.76
N MET A 481 10.64 0.73 -8.52
CA MET A 481 10.35 1.56 -7.33
C MET A 481 11.61 1.79 -6.52
N PHE A 482 11.90 3.05 -6.22
CA PHE A 482 13.06 3.47 -5.45
C PHE A 482 12.63 4.30 -4.24
N CYS A 483 12.95 3.85 -3.03
CA CYS A 483 12.68 4.57 -1.79
C CYS A 483 13.98 5.15 -1.24
N SER A 484 14.14 6.48 -1.27
CA SER A 484 15.41 7.13 -0.90
C SER A 484 15.62 7.20 0.61
N TYR A 485 14.55 7.38 1.39
CA TYR A 485 14.57 7.39 2.85
C TYR A 485 13.38 6.63 3.44
N PHE A 486 13.48 6.25 4.72
CA PHE A 486 12.37 5.61 5.42
C PHE A 486 11.48 6.66 6.07
N ASN A 487 10.18 6.50 5.94
CA ASN A 487 9.17 7.14 6.77
C ASN A 487 8.03 6.12 6.91
N GLN A 488 7.54 5.88 8.13
CA GLN A 488 6.59 4.80 8.40
C GLN A 488 5.29 4.93 7.58
N LYS A 489 4.74 6.14 7.49
CA LYS A 489 3.51 6.42 6.72
C LYS A 489 3.76 6.27 5.23
N MET A 490 4.90 6.77 4.72
CA MET A 490 5.29 6.59 3.32
C MET A 490 5.50 5.12 2.96
N HIS A 491 6.15 4.32 3.81
CA HIS A 491 6.33 2.88 3.60
C HIS A 491 5.00 2.14 3.52
N LYS A 492 4.05 2.49 4.39
CA LYS A 492 2.68 1.97 4.29
C LYS A 492 2.04 2.34 2.95
N ALA A 493 2.12 3.60 2.53
CA ALA A 493 1.59 4.04 1.24
C ALA A 493 2.25 3.32 0.05
N ILE A 494 3.56 3.05 0.11
CA ILE A 494 4.27 2.24 -0.90
C ILE A 494 3.74 0.80 -0.91
N ALA A 495 3.54 0.19 0.26
CA ALA A 495 3.00 -1.17 0.35
C ALA A 495 1.56 -1.25 -0.18
N ASP A 496 0.71 -0.28 0.16
CA ASP A 496 -0.67 -0.17 -0.31
C ASP A 496 -0.70 0.00 -1.84
N LEU A 497 0.10 0.93 -2.38
CA LEU A 497 0.25 1.13 -3.82
C LEU A 497 0.68 -0.17 -4.53
N ARG A 498 1.66 -0.89 -3.98
CA ARG A 498 2.12 -2.17 -4.54
C ARG A 498 1.00 -3.21 -4.57
N ALA A 499 0.26 -3.34 -3.48
CA ALA A 499 -0.86 -4.27 -3.41
C ALA A 499 -1.95 -3.91 -4.43
N GLU A 500 -2.25 -2.64 -4.59
CA GLU A 500 -3.27 -2.16 -5.53
C GLU A 500 -2.83 -2.33 -7.00
N LEU A 501 -1.56 -2.03 -7.33
CA LEU A 501 -1.00 -2.32 -8.65
C LEU A 501 -1.03 -3.82 -8.98
N LYS A 502 -0.77 -4.68 -7.98
CA LYS A 502 -0.89 -6.13 -8.11
C LYS A 502 -2.32 -6.55 -8.46
N VAL A 503 -3.30 -5.98 -7.79
CA VAL A 503 -4.73 -6.26 -8.07
C VAL A 503 -5.13 -5.80 -9.47
N VAL A 504 -4.68 -4.63 -9.93
CA VAL A 504 -5.00 -4.13 -11.29
C VAL A 504 -4.46 -5.05 -12.37
N LEU A 505 -3.21 -5.51 -12.24
CA LEU A 505 -2.61 -6.45 -13.19
C LEU A 505 -3.21 -7.86 -13.08
N ALA A 506 -3.64 -8.29 -11.89
CA ALA A 506 -4.28 -9.59 -11.67
C ALA A 506 -5.74 -9.66 -12.18
N LEU A 507 -6.50 -8.57 -12.02
CA LEU A 507 -7.94 -8.50 -12.34
C LEU A 507 -8.24 -7.76 -13.66
N GLY A 508 -7.21 -7.46 -14.46
CA GLY A 508 -7.39 -6.87 -15.79
C GLY A 508 -8.25 -7.76 -16.69
N GLU A 509 -9.04 -7.15 -17.57
CA GLU A 509 -9.81 -7.92 -18.56
C GLU A 509 -8.87 -8.69 -19.51
N TYR A 510 -9.35 -9.80 -20.05
CA TYR A 510 -8.68 -10.59 -21.08
C TYR A 510 -9.65 -10.93 -22.20
N TYR A 511 -9.15 -11.51 -23.29
CA TYR A 511 -9.93 -11.83 -24.48
C TYR A 511 -11.24 -12.55 -24.18
N ASP A 512 -11.18 -13.66 -23.43
CA ASP A 512 -12.38 -14.45 -23.12
C ASP A 512 -13.43 -13.60 -22.36
N HIS A 513 -13.00 -12.77 -21.38
CA HIS A 513 -13.88 -11.83 -20.66
C HIS A 513 -14.58 -10.84 -21.60
N CYS A 514 -13.82 -10.20 -22.50
CA CYS A 514 -14.38 -9.25 -23.46
C CYS A 514 -15.31 -9.94 -24.48
N ARG A 515 -14.87 -11.07 -25.05
CA ARG A 515 -15.64 -11.88 -26.01
C ARG A 515 -17.00 -12.25 -25.43
N TYR A 516 -17.00 -12.91 -24.27
CA TYR A 516 -18.25 -13.29 -23.61
C TYR A 516 -19.04 -12.05 -23.20
N GLY A 517 -18.38 -10.93 -22.94
CA GLY A 517 -19.04 -9.69 -22.51
C GLY A 517 -19.89 -9.14 -23.62
N ILE A 518 -19.36 -9.15 -24.83
CA ILE A 518 -20.06 -8.76 -26.04
C ILE A 518 -21.22 -9.71 -26.32
N ALA A 519 -21.00 -11.03 -26.26
CA ALA A 519 -22.04 -12.03 -26.51
C ALA A 519 -23.21 -11.95 -25.50
N HIS A 520 -22.89 -11.83 -24.21
CA HIS A 520 -23.88 -11.75 -23.13
C HIS A 520 -24.64 -10.41 -23.16
N THR A 521 -23.93 -9.31 -23.45
CA THR A 521 -24.57 -7.99 -23.60
C THR A 521 -25.50 -7.97 -24.81
N TYR A 522 -25.05 -8.51 -25.95
CA TYR A 522 -25.90 -8.67 -27.14
C TYR A 522 -27.19 -9.42 -26.80
N ASN A 523 -27.06 -10.58 -26.14
CA ASN A 523 -28.21 -11.39 -25.75
C ASN A 523 -29.14 -10.65 -24.77
N SER A 524 -28.57 -9.92 -23.80
CA SER A 524 -29.38 -9.13 -22.85
C SER A 524 -30.19 -8.05 -23.55
N VAL A 525 -29.60 -7.33 -24.51
CA VAL A 525 -30.33 -6.35 -25.33
C VAL A 525 -31.40 -7.06 -26.16
N ALA A 526 -31.07 -8.16 -26.82
CA ALA A 526 -31.99 -8.92 -27.67
C ALA A 526 -33.19 -9.53 -26.92
N LYS A 527 -32.99 -10.00 -25.69
CA LYS A 527 -34.02 -10.60 -24.82
C LYS A 527 -34.87 -9.57 -24.05
N GLN A 528 -34.78 -8.29 -24.39
CA GLN A 528 -35.54 -7.22 -23.73
C GLN A 528 -35.25 -7.12 -22.22
N HIS A 529 -34.03 -7.44 -21.77
CA HIS A 529 -33.63 -7.08 -20.42
C HIS A 529 -33.67 -5.55 -20.28
N LYS A 530 -34.08 -5.08 -19.11
CA LYS A 530 -34.29 -3.65 -18.86
C LYS A 530 -32.98 -2.98 -18.47
N PHE A 531 -32.62 -1.91 -19.15
CA PHE A 531 -31.41 -1.13 -18.84
C PHE A 531 -31.77 0.19 -18.15
N LEU A 532 -31.07 0.53 -17.06
CA LEU A 532 -31.32 1.74 -16.30
C LEU A 532 -30.99 2.99 -17.12
N GLN A 533 -31.87 3.98 -17.13
CA GLN A 533 -31.64 5.25 -17.82
C GLN A 533 -30.59 6.10 -17.08
N TYR A 534 -29.72 6.79 -17.83
CA TYR A 534 -28.73 7.70 -17.26
C TYR A 534 -29.37 8.92 -16.58
N ASP A 535 -30.39 9.52 -17.18
CA ASP A 535 -31.13 10.61 -16.56
C ASP A 535 -32.12 10.06 -15.53
N ASN A 536 -32.08 10.60 -14.32
CA ASN A 536 -32.99 10.23 -13.22
C ASN A 536 -34.07 11.27 -12.95
N SER A 537 -34.16 12.33 -13.76
CA SER A 537 -35.10 13.44 -13.56
C SER A 537 -36.56 12.98 -13.45
N SER A 538 -36.92 11.91 -14.19
CA SER A 538 -38.27 11.33 -14.26
C SER A 538 -38.67 10.54 -13.01
N TYR A 539 -37.72 9.98 -12.24
CA TYR A 539 -38.02 9.09 -11.12
C TYR A 539 -37.39 9.49 -9.78
N ARG A 540 -36.51 10.50 -9.73
CA ARG A 540 -35.80 10.95 -8.52
C ARG A 540 -36.68 11.35 -7.33
N ASN A 541 -37.97 11.60 -7.56
CA ASN A 541 -38.95 11.99 -6.54
C ASN A 541 -39.96 10.89 -6.20
N LEU A 542 -39.82 9.68 -6.77
CA LEU A 542 -40.78 8.60 -6.51
C LEU A 542 -40.70 8.11 -5.05
N PRO A 543 -41.85 7.77 -4.42
CA PRO A 543 -41.89 7.32 -3.04
C PRO A 543 -41.01 6.09 -2.76
N ALA A 544 -40.82 5.21 -3.75
CA ALA A 544 -39.99 4.02 -3.64
C ALA A 544 -38.56 4.31 -3.16
N LEU A 545 -37.97 5.46 -3.55
CA LEU A 545 -36.61 5.84 -3.16
C LEU A 545 -36.46 6.18 -1.68
N ASN A 546 -37.58 6.35 -0.96
CA ASN A 546 -37.62 6.55 0.49
C ASN A 546 -37.78 5.23 1.27
N LEU A 547 -37.93 4.09 0.59
CA LEU A 547 -37.93 2.78 1.26
C LEU A 547 -36.52 2.43 1.77
N PRO A 548 -36.39 1.87 2.97
CA PRO A 548 -35.15 1.29 3.46
C PRO A 548 -34.67 0.15 2.56
N VAL A 549 -33.39 0.16 2.21
CA VAL A 549 -32.74 -0.91 1.44
C VAL A 549 -31.90 -1.77 2.38
N PHE A 550 -32.23 -3.06 2.45
CA PHE A 550 -31.43 -4.06 3.15
C PHE A 550 -30.52 -4.73 2.11
N VAL A 551 -29.22 -4.46 2.21
CA VAL A 551 -28.18 -5.09 1.38
C VAL A 551 -27.67 -6.30 2.15
N VAL A 552 -27.94 -7.50 1.63
CA VAL A 552 -27.67 -8.76 2.34
C VAL A 552 -26.55 -9.53 1.65
N GLY A 553 -25.34 -9.43 2.22
CA GLY A 553 -24.19 -10.29 1.89
C GLY A 553 -24.28 -11.65 2.59
N ASN A 554 -23.27 -12.51 2.39
CA ASN A 554 -23.22 -13.86 2.96
C ASN A 554 -22.08 -14.07 3.97
N GLY A 555 -21.65 -12.98 4.61
CA GLY A 555 -20.68 -13.02 5.71
C GLY A 555 -21.24 -13.74 6.94
N PRO A 556 -20.39 -14.37 7.77
CA PRO A 556 -20.80 -15.05 8.99
C PRO A 556 -21.76 -14.28 9.89
N SER A 557 -21.64 -12.94 9.96
CA SER A 557 -22.51 -12.13 10.83
C SER A 557 -24.00 -12.19 10.43
N LEU A 558 -24.32 -12.63 9.21
CA LEU A 558 -25.69 -12.83 8.74
C LEU A 558 -26.48 -13.80 9.62
N ASP A 559 -25.82 -14.81 10.21
CA ASP A 559 -26.48 -15.84 11.02
C ASP A 559 -27.24 -15.25 12.21
N SER A 560 -26.72 -14.16 12.77
CA SER A 560 -27.34 -13.42 13.88
C SER A 560 -28.51 -12.52 13.45
N SER A 561 -28.65 -12.25 12.15
CA SER A 561 -29.60 -11.27 11.62
C SER A 561 -30.87 -11.88 11.03
N PHE A 562 -30.95 -13.20 10.84
CA PHE A 562 -32.08 -13.83 10.15
C PHE A 562 -33.44 -13.56 10.79
N ALA A 563 -33.54 -13.60 12.12
CA ALA A 563 -34.80 -13.34 12.82
C ALA A 563 -35.30 -11.92 12.53
N TYR A 564 -34.40 -10.93 12.60
CA TYR A 564 -34.69 -9.54 12.31
C TYR A 564 -35.10 -9.33 10.83
N LEU A 565 -34.36 -9.94 9.90
CA LEU A 565 -34.68 -9.89 8.47
C LEU A 565 -36.07 -10.47 8.18
N GLN A 566 -36.45 -11.55 8.85
CA GLN A 566 -37.76 -12.19 8.69
C GLN A 566 -38.89 -11.31 9.24
N GLU A 567 -38.73 -10.72 10.43
CA GLU A 567 -39.73 -9.84 11.04
C GLU A 567 -40.03 -8.59 10.20
N HIS A 568 -39.00 -7.99 9.61
CA HIS A 568 -39.12 -6.72 8.90
C HIS A 568 -39.26 -6.84 7.38
N ARG A 569 -39.32 -8.07 6.87
CA ARG A 569 -39.22 -8.36 5.43
C ARG A 569 -40.18 -7.53 4.56
N ASP A 570 -41.44 -7.41 4.98
CA ASP A 570 -42.49 -6.75 4.19
C ASP A 570 -42.37 -5.22 4.16
N LYS A 571 -41.56 -4.63 5.05
CA LYS A 571 -41.40 -3.17 5.22
C LYS A 571 -40.25 -2.59 4.41
N VAL A 572 -39.36 -3.44 3.90
CA VAL A 572 -38.06 -3.03 3.32
C VAL A 572 -37.89 -3.57 1.91
N VAL A 573 -36.98 -2.95 1.17
CA VAL A 573 -36.43 -3.49 -0.09
C VAL A 573 -35.26 -4.40 0.27
N LEU A 574 -35.42 -5.70 0.15
CA LEU A 574 -34.36 -6.67 0.45
C LEU A 574 -33.65 -7.08 -0.84
N ILE A 575 -32.35 -6.82 -0.91
CA ILE A 575 -31.49 -7.19 -2.03
C ILE A 575 -30.49 -8.25 -1.56
N SER A 576 -30.60 -9.46 -2.12
CA SER A 576 -29.69 -10.58 -1.84
C SER A 576 -28.46 -10.53 -2.73
N CYS A 577 -27.26 -10.52 -2.16
CA CYS A 577 -25.99 -10.47 -2.89
C CYS A 577 -25.37 -11.86 -3.04
N GLY A 578 -25.27 -12.37 -4.27
CA GLY A 578 -24.56 -13.60 -4.57
C GLY A 578 -25.06 -14.80 -3.76
N THR A 579 -24.13 -15.51 -3.12
CA THR A 579 -24.43 -16.74 -2.36
C THR A 579 -25.34 -16.56 -1.14
N ALA A 580 -25.67 -15.32 -0.74
CA ALA A 580 -26.67 -15.05 0.29
C ALA A 580 -28.07 -15.58 -0.08
N LEU A 581 -28.36 -15.74 -1.38
CA LEU A 581 -29.67 -16.17 -1.87
C LEU A 581 -30.08 -17.53 -1.31
N TYR A 582 -29.13 -18.47 -1.28
CA TYR A 582 -29.36 -19.81 -0.77
C TYR A 582 -29.61 -19.81 0.75
N SER A 583 -28.83 -19.03 1.50
CA SER A 583 -28.99 -18.86 2.95
C SER A 583 -30.37 -18.27 3.29
N LEU A 584 -30.82 -17.25 2.54
CA LEU A 584 -32.14 -16.64 2.69
C LEU A 584 -33.28 -17.62 2.35
N TYR A 585 -33.14 -18.39 1.26
CA TYR A 585 -34.09 -19.43 0.87
C TYR A 585 -34.27 -20.48 1.97
N LYS A 586 -33.17 -20.99 2.55
CA LYS A 586 -33.21 -21.94 3.69
C LYS A 586 -33.94 -21.40 4.92
N LYS A 587 -33.98 -20.08 5.10
CA LYS A 587 -34.66 -19.41 6.21
C LYS A 587 -36.07 -18.92 5.84
N GLY A 588 -36.55 -19.21 4.63
CA GLY A 588 -37.88 -18.81 4.17
C GLY A 588 -38.01 -17.30 3.93
N ILE A 589 -36.91 -16.59 3.67
CA ILE A 589 -36.90 -15.15 3.42
C ILE A 589 -36.75 -14.92 1.91
N LYS A 590 -37.81 -14.47 1.24
CA LYS A 590 -37.80 -14.19 -0.21
C LYS A 590 -37.33 -12.76 -0.49
N PRO A 591 -36.19 -12.48 -1.15
CA PRO A 591 -35.75 -11.12 -1.48
C PRO A 591 -36.66 -10.44 -2.52
N ASP A 592 -36.62 -9.10 -2.61
CA ASP A 592 -37.27 -8.36 -3.71
C ASP A 592 -36.40 -8.41 -4.97
N PHE A 593 -35.09 -8.32 -4.75
CA PHE A 593 -34.08 -8.41 -5.79
C PHE A 593 -32.98 -9.39 -5.38
N HIS A 594 -32.46 -10.14 -6.34
CA HIS A 594 -31.19 -10.83 -6.21
C HIS A 594 -30.17 -10.16 -7.12
N ALA A 595 -28.91 -10.13 -6.72
CA ALA A 595 -27.85 -9.52 -7.50
C ALA A 595 -26.71 -10.48 -7.77
N GLU A 596 -26.16 -10.38 -8.97
CA GLU A 596 -24.98 -11.10 -9.45
C GLU A 596 -24.09 -10.16 -10.26
N VAL A 597 -22.78 -10.42 -10.23
CA VAL A 597 -21.80 -9.63 -10.99
C VAL A 597 -20.89 -10.52 -11.86
N GLU A 598 -20.78 -11.81 -11.54
CA GLU A 598 -19.94 -12.73 -12.30
C GLU A 598 -20.56 -13.03 -13.67
N GLN A 599 -19.70 -12.93 -14.69
CA GLN A 599 -20.07 -13.19 -16.08
C GLN A 599 -20.11 -14.69 -16.43
N ASN A 600 -19.31 -15.49 -15.73
CA ASN A 600 -19.16 -16.89 -16.07
C ASN A 600 -20.42 -17.70 -15.71
N ARG A 601 -20.60 -18.83 -16.38
CA ARG A 601 -21.75 -19.73 -16.20
C ARG A 601 -21.74 -20.46 -14.85
N SER A 602 -20.66 -20.38 -14.06
CA SER A 602 -20.61 -21.01 -12.74
C SER A 602 -21.67 -20.48 -11.78
N THR A 603 -22.05 -19.20 -11.90
CA THR A 603 -23.12 -18.57 -11.12
C THR A 603 -24.45 -19.29 -11.29
N TYR A 604 -24.78 -19.71 -12.51
CA TYR A 604 -25.97 -20.54 -12.79
C TYR A 604 -25.95 -21.84 -11.97
N SER A 605 -24.77 -22.46 -11.83
CA SER A 605 -24.62 -23.70 -11.06
C SER A 605 -24.82 -23.47 -9.54
N TRP A 606 -24.33 -22.34 -9.01
CA TRP A 606 -24.52 -21.97 -7.60
C TRP A 606 -25.98 -21.65 -7.28
N ILE A 607 -26.66 -20.85 -8.11
CA ILE A 607 -28.06 -20.47 -7.88
C ILE A 607 -28.98 -21.68 -7.99
N ASN A 608 -28.69 -22.61 -8.91
CA ASN A 608 -29.45 -23.86 -9.06
C ASN A 608 -29.37 -24.82 -7.86
N GLN A 609 -28.62 -24.50 -6.81
CA GLN A 609 -28.79 -25.19 -5.53
C GLN A 609 -30.14 -24.87 -4.87
N VAL A 610 -30.74 -23.72 -5.18
CA VAL A 610 -32.15 -23.43 -4.88
C VAL A 610 -33.01 -24.23 -5.87
N LYS A 611 -33.43 -25.43 -5.46
CA LYS A 611 -34.29 -26.34 -6.25
C LYS A 611 -35.76 -25.93 -6.23
N ASP A 612 -36.03 -24.65 -6.40
CA ASP A 612 -37.37 -24.05 -6.41
C ASP A 612 -37.44 -22.97 -7.49
N ALA A 613 -37.95 -23.36 -8.66
CA ALA A 613 -38.02 -22.48 -9.83
C ALA A 613 -39.08 -21.38 -9.65
N ASP A 614 -40.18 -21.65 -8.94
CA ASP A 614 -41.25 -20.68 -8.69
C ASP A 614 -40.74 -19.58 -7.75
N TYR A 615 -39.97 -19.94 -6.72
CA TYR A 615 -39.28 -18.99 -5.85
C TYR A 615 -38.35 -18.05 -6.64
N LEU A 616 -37.54 -18.59 -7.56
CA LEU A 616 -36.64 -17.78 -8.39
C LEU A 616 -37.43 -16.88 -9.36
N LYS A 617 -38.53 -17.38 -9.94
CA LYS A 617 -39.42 -16.65 -10.85
C LYS A 617 -40.28 -15.58 -10.18
N ASP A 618 -40.26 -15.53 -8.86
CA ASP A 618 -40.85 -14.43 -8.09
C ASP A 618 -39.86 -13.28 -7.81
N ILE A 619 -38.55 -13.50 -8.03
CA ILE A 619 -37.47 -12.55 -7.70
C ILE A 619 -36.98 -11.85 -8.97
N ARG A 620 -36.66 -10.55 -8.88
CA ARG A 620 -36.03 -9.81 -9.99
C ARG A 620 -34.51 -9.85 -9.85
N LEU A 621 -33.79 -9.99 -10.96
CA LEU A 621 -32.33 -9.95 -11.00
C LEU A 621 -31.83 -8.52 -11.23
N ILE A 622 -30.86 -8.07 -10.44
CA ILE A 622 -30.08 -6.86 -10.68
C ILE A 622 -28.65 -7.27 -11.04
N SER A 623 -28.13 -6.77 -12.15
CA SER A 623 -26.76 -7.09 -12.59
C SER A 623 -26.18 -5.97 -13.46
N VAL A 624 -24.97 -6.20 -13.97
CA VAL A 624 -24.37 -5.46 -15.09
C VAL A 624 -24.51 -6.23 -16.40
N ASN A 625 -24.24 -5.57 -17.53
CA ASN A 625 -24.44 -6.07 -18.90
C ASN A 625 -23.79 -7.42 -19.23
N GLY A 626 -22.71 -7.82 -18.53
CA GLY A 626 -22.00 -9.08 -18.76
C GLY A 626 -22.68 -10.35 -18.21
N ILE A 627 -23.87 -10.26 -17.62
CA ILE A 627 -24.53 -11.40 -16.96
C ILE A 627 -24.75 -12.59 -17.89
N HIS A 628 -24.48 -13.81 -17.39
CA HIS A 628 -24.69 -15.02 -18.17
C HIS A 628 -26.18 -15.22 -18.53
N PRO A 629 -26.52 -15.55 -19.78
CA PRO A 629 -27.89 -15.81 -20.23
C PRO A 629 -28.66 -16.83 -19.38
N ASP A 630 -28.07 -17.99 -19.11
CA ASP A 630 -28.71 -19.03 -18.29
C ASP A 630 -29.02 -18.55 -16.87
N THR A 631 -28.16 -17.71 -16.28
CA THR A 631 -28.38 -17.13 -14.96
C THR A 631 -29.55 -16.14 -14.98
N ALA A 632 -29.59 -15.27 -15.99
CA ALA A 632 -30.67 -14.30 -16.15
C ALA A 632 -32.03 -14.98 -16.35
N ASP A 633 -32.07 -16.08 -17.12
CA ASP A 633 -33.29 -16.85 -17.41
C ASP A 633 -33.91 -17.51 -16.17
N LEU A 634 -33.21 -17.60 -15.03
CA LEU A 634 -33.77 -18.15 -13.79
C LEU A 634 -34.79 -17.22 -13.13
N PHE A 635 -34.65 -15.90 -13.33
CA PHE A 635 -35.39 -14.89 -12.57
C PHE A 635 -36.63 -14.37 -13.32
N LYS A 636 -37.46 -13.60 -12.61
CA LYS A 636 -38.69 -12.98 -13.14
C LYS A 636 -38.41 -12.00 -14.28
N GLU A 637 -37.43 -11.13 -14.04
CA GLU A 637 -37.08 -9.97 -14.87
C GLU A 637 -35.64 -9.59 -14.55
N THR A 638 -34.88 -9.15 -15.55
CA THR A 638 -33.47 -8.78 -15.43
C THR A 638 -33.28 -7.28 -15.63
N LEU A 639 -32.70 -6.62 -14.62
CA LEU A 639 -32.47 -5.18 -14.54
C LEU A 639 -30.96 -4.90 -14.59
N LEU A 640 -30.51 -4.14 -15.57
CA LEU A 640 -29.09 -4.00 -15.92
C LEU A 640 -28.61 -2.56 -15.87
N CYS A 641 -27.36 -2.40 -15.47
CA CYS A 641 -26.54 -1.21 -15.73
C CYS A 641 -25.32 -1.59 -16.57
N PHE A 642 -24.62 -0.58 -17.06
CA PHE A 642 -23.27 -0.76 -17.56
C PHE A 642 -22.25 -0.78 -16.42
N LYS A 643 -21.17 -1.55 -16.62
CA LYS A 643 -20.01 -1.58 -15.73
C LYS A 643 -18.89 -0.77 -16.36
N ASP A 644 -18.49 0.32 -15.71
CA ASP A 644 -17.43 1.18 -16.25
C ASP A 644 -16.11 0.43 -16.36
N GLY A 645 -15.35 0.77 -17.40
CA GLY A 645 -13.99 0.25 -17.61
C GLY A 645 -13.92 -1.07 -18.37
N GLU A 646 -15.04 -1.74 -18.67
CA GLU A 646 -15.03 -2.97 -19.48
C GLU A 646 -15.13 -2.68 -20.98
N SER A 647 -14.35 -3.41 -21.78
CA SER A 647 -14.37 -3.28 -23.25
C SER A 647 -15.73 -3.58 -23.86
N SER A 648 -16.46 -4.56 -23.31
CA SER A 648 -17.83 -4.89 -23.75
C SER A 648 -18.82 -3.74 -23.48
N THR A 649 -18.73 -3.10 -22.31
CA THR A 649 -19.50 -1.90 -21.97
C THR A 649 -19.22 -0.77 -22.95
N ASN A 650 -17.94 -0.44 -23.14
CA ASN A 650 -17.54 0.64 -24.04
C ASN A 650 -18.04 0.41 -25.47
N PHE A 651 -17.97 -0.83 -25.96
CA PHE A 651 -18.46 -1.21 -27.29
C PHE A 651 -19.95 -0.89 -27.47
N PHE A 652 -20.80 -1.28 -26.51
CA PHE A 652 -22.24 -1.04 -26.58
C PHE A 652 -22.61 0.42 -26.27
N ASP A 653 -22.03 1.02 -25.24
CA ASP A 653 -22.36 2.36 -24.75
C ASP A 653 -22.13 3.44 -25.82
N ILE A 654 -20.97 3.43 -26.48
CA ILE A 654 -20.66 4.39 -27.56
C ILE A 654 -21.69 4.30 -28.69
N ARG A 655 -22.11 3.08 -29.06
CA ARG A 655 -23.02 2.84 -30.18
C ARG A 655 -24.47 3.18 -29.81
N LEU A 656 -24.91 2.81 -28.62
CA LEU A 656 -26.25 3.16 -28.12
C LEU A 656 -26.41 4.67 -27.93
N LYS A 657 -25.38 5.37 -27.43
CA LYS A 657 -25.38 6.84 -27.32
C LYS A 657 -25.58 7.54 -28.66
N LYS A 658 -24.94 7.05 -29.73
CA LYS A 658 -25.14 7.56 -31.11
C LYS A 658 -26.58 7.36 -31.60
N LEU A 659 -27.29 6.38 -31.04
CA LEU A 659 -28.69 6.07 -31.34
C LEU A 659 -29.68 6.74 -30.36
N GLY A 660 -29.20 7.65 -29.50
CA GLY A 660 -30.00 8.41 -28.55
C GLY A 660 -30.33 7.66 -27.26
N VAL A 661 -29.75 6.49 -27.03
CA VAL A 661 -29.96 5.67 -25.82
C VAL A 661 -28.80 5.91 -24.86
N GLN A 662 -29.08 6.36 -23.63
CA GLN A 662 -28.08 6.64 -22.61
C GLN A 662 -28.35 5.76 -21.39
N VAL A 663 -27.59 4.67 -21.27
CA VAL A 663 -27.67 3.74 -20.14
C VAL A 663 -26.80 4.24 -18.99
N ALA A 664 -27.28 4.07 -17.76
CA ALA A 664 -26.49 4.36 -16.57
C ALA A 664 -25.32 3.37 -16.41
N SER A 665 -24.15 3.89 -16.06
CA SER A 665 -22.96 3.10 -15.78
C SER A 665 -22.50 3.22 -14.33
N LEU A 666 -21.79 2.20 -13.84
CA LEU A 666 -21.36 2.04 -12.46
C LEU A 666 -19.84 1.94 -12.35
N SER A 667 -19.24 2.90 -11.66
CA SER A 667 -17.78 3.01 -11.49
C SER A 667 -17.21 2.22 -10.31
N TYR A 668 -18.05 1.75 -9.39
CA TYR A 668 -17.63 1.11 -8.14
C TYR A 668 -18.33 -0.24 -7.91
N ALA A 669 -18.72 -0.94 -8.98
CA ALA A 669 -19.51 -2.17 -8.93
C ALA A 669 -18.70 -3.47 -8.71
N TYR A 670 -17.46 -3.36 -8.25
CA TYR A 670 -16.49 -4.46 -8.10
C TYR A 670 -15.67 -4.28 -6.81
N PRO A 671 -14.91 -5.29 -6.34
CA PRO A 671 -14.80 -6.66 -6.83
C PRO A 671 -15.93 -7.59 -6.36
N THR A 672 -16.76 -7.19 -5.40
CA THR A 672 -17.82 -8.07 -4.84
C THR A 672 -19.23 -7.70 -5.31
N VAL A 673 -20.18 -8.62 -5.19
CA VAL A 673 -21.60 -8.35 -5.45
C VAL A 673 -22.16 -7.27 -4.50
N THR A 674 -21.64 -7.16 -3.28
CA THR A 674 -22.05 -6.09 -2.35
C THR A 674 -21.62 -4.70 -2.84
N ASN A 675 -20.48 -4.58 -3.53
CA ASN A 675 -20.08 -3.35 -4.22
C ASN A 675 -21.07 -2.98 -5.33
N LEU A 676 -21.43 -3.95 -6.18
CA LEU A 676 -22.45 -3.79 -7.21
C LEU A 676 -23.76 -3.26 -6.60
N VAL A 677 -24.31 -3.94 -5.61
CA VAL A 677 -25.63 -3.59 -5.05
C VAL A 677 -25.64 -2.19 -4.46
N LEU A 678 -24.63 -1.84 -3.64
CA LEU A 678 -24.59 -0.51 -3.04
C LEU A 678 -24.45 0.56 -4.12
N ASN A 679 -23.53 0.41 -5.07
CA ASN A 679 -23.33 1.40 -6.12
C ASN A 679 -24.57 1.53 -7.03
N TYR A 680 -25.20 0.42 -7.38
CA TYR A 680 -26.42 0.37 -8.19
C TYR A 680 -27.59 1.08 -7.49
N ALA A 681 -27.83 0.76 -6.22
CA ALA A 681 -28.95 1.35 -5.47
C ALA A 681 -28.70 2.83 -5.14
N LEU A 682 -27.44 3.24 -4.91
CA LEU A 682 -27.05 4.65 -4.85
C LEU A 682 -27.35 5.38 -6.16
N ARG A 683 -27.07 4.74 -7.31
CA ARG A 683 -27.34 5.28 -8.65
C ARG A 683 -28.84 5.45 -8.93
N LEU A 684 -29.66 4.48 -8.51
CA LEU A 684 -31.13 4.57 -8.56
C LEU A 684 -31.69 5.73 -7.72
N GLY A 685 -31.00 6.13 -6.65
CA GLY A 685 -31.42 7.25 -5.80
C GLY A 685 -31.95 6.88 -4.42
N PHE A 686 -31.83 5.62 -3.98
CA PHE A 686 -32.24 5.20 -2.63
C PHE A 686 -31.48 5.96 -1.54
N LYS A 687 -32.14 6.26 -0.43
CA LYS A 687 -31.61 7.20 0.58
C LYS A 687 -31.08 6.54 1.85
N VAL A 688 -31.65 5.40 2.24
CA VAL A 688 -31.36 4.75 3.52
C VAL A 688 -31.01 3.28 3.28
N PHE A 689 -29.85 2.86 3.77
CA PHE A 689 -29.29 1.54 3.56
C PHE A 689 -28.89 0.88 4.86
N TYR A 690 -29.08 -0.44 4.96
CA TYR A 690 -28.66 -1.27 6.07
C TYR A 690 -27.88 -2.47 5.51
N LEU A 691 -26.65 -2.65 5.98
CA LEU A 691 -25.73 -3.68 5.49
C LEU A 691 -25.74 -4.89 6.46
N PHE A 692 -26.21 -6.04 5.98
CA PHE A 692 -26.25 -7.30 6.75
C PHE A 692 -25.37 -8.35 6.08
N GLY A 693 -24.51 -9.03 6.84
CA GLY A 693 -23.58 -10.02 6.29
C GLY A 693 -22.56 -9.44 5.30
N VAL A 694 -22.29 -8.14 5.35
CA VAL A 694 -21.27 -7.46 4.53
C VAL A 694 -20.00 -7.31 5.37
N ASP A 695 -19.42 -8.45 5.74
CA ASP A 695 -18.36 -8.49 6.76
C ASP A 695 -17.02 -7.98 6.23
N LEU A 696 -16.66 -8.35 4.98
CA LEU A 696 -15.37 -8.00 4.35
C LEU A 696 -14.14 -8.29 5.24
N GLY A 697 -14.27 -9.25 6.14
CA GLY A 697 -13.28 -9.65 7.13
C GLY A 697 -13.86 -10.64 8.11
N TYR A 698 -13.02 -11.14 9.01
CA TYR A 698 -13.30 -12.26 9.88
C TYR A 698 -13.04 -11.85 11.34
N ALA A 699 -14.07 -11.98 12.18
CA ALA A 699 -13.94 -11.84 13.63
C ALA A 699 -13.25 -13.07 14.26
N ASP A 700 -13.47 -14.26 13.69
CA ASP A 700 -12.70 -15.49 13.91
C ASP A 700 -12.25 -16.02 12.54
N VAL A 701 -10.93 -16.23 12.37
CA VAL A 701 -10.31 -16.69 11.11
C VAL A 701 -10.82 -18.08 10.70
N ARG A 702 -11.57 -18.81 11.54
CA ARG A 702 -12.15 -20.12 11.21
C ARG A 702 -13.58 -20.07 10.65
N HIS A 703 -14.18 -18.89 10.50
CA HIS A 703 -15.56 -18.74 10.01
C HIS A 703 -15.58 -17.73 8.86
N HIS A 704 -15.62 -18.21 7.61
CA HIS A 704 -15.53 -17.36 6.42
C HIS A 704 -16.87 -17.08 5.72
N HIS A 705 -17.87 -17.93 5.91
CA HIS A 705 -19.24 -17.79 5.36
C HIS A 705 -20.29 -18.10 6.44
N SER A 706 -21.56 -17.70 6.22
CA SER A 706 -22.69 -18.18 7.04
C SER A 706 -22.74 -19.71 7.06
N GLN A 707 -23.06 -20.30 8.22
CA GLN A 707 -23.19 -21.76 8.37
C GLN A 707 -24.32 -22.34 7.50
N ALA A 708 -25.26 -21.50 7.05
CA ALA A 708 -26.33 -21.89 6.15
C ALA A 708 -25.93 -21.87 4.66
N SER A 709 -24.73 -21.40 4.34
CA SER A 709 -24.25 -21.23 2.95
C SER A 709 -24.02 -22.56 2.22
N ALA A 710 -23.96 -22.47 0.89
CA ALA A 710 -23.67 -23.60 0.00
C ALA A 710 -22.20 -24.10 0.05
N TYR A 711 -21.34 -23.45 0.86
CA TYR A 711 -19.93 -23.81 1.01
C TYR A 711 -19.66 -24.80 2.16
N TYR A 712 -20.69 -25.18 2.92
CA TYR A 712 -20.62 -26.21 3.96
C TYR A 712 -21.32 -27.50 3.50
N ARG A 713 -20.68 -28.64 3.72
CA ARG A 713 -21.30 -29.96 3.53
C ARG A 713 -22.34 -30.24 4.62
N ASN A 714 -23.21 -31.21 4.39
CA ASN A 714 -24.26 -31.62 5.36
C ASN A 714 -23.70 -32.10 6.73
N ASP A 715 -22.40 -32.39 6.81
CA ASP A 715 -21.69 -32.76 8.04
C ASP A 715 -21.01 -31.58 8.76
N GLY A 716 -21.16 -30.35 8.24
CA GLY A 716 -20.57 -29.13 8.81
C GLY A 716 -19.11 -28.87 8.42
N SER A 717 -18.49 -29.69 7.58
CA SER A 717 -17.14 -29.44 7.06
C SER A 717 -17.15 -28.42 5.89
N GLU A 718 -16.15 -27.52 5.86
CA GLU A 718 -15.94 -26.57 4.76
C GLU A 718 -15.47 -27.29 3.50
N VAL A 719 -15.95 -26.83 2.34
CA VAL A 719 -15.46 -27.31 1.04
C VAL A 719 -14.01 -26.83 0.75
N TYR A 720 -13.51 -25.83 1.49
CA TYR A 720 -12.18 -25.23 1.31
C TYR A 720 -11.58 -24.74 2.64
N ASP A 721 -10.45 -25.30 3.09
CA ASP A 721 -9.74 -24.89 4.32
C ASP A 721 -8.85 -23.66 4.05
N TYR A 722 -9.36 -22.48 4.38
CA TYR A 722 -8.74 -21.19 4.04
C TYR A 722 -7.52 -20.85 4.92
N GLN A 723 -7.45 -21.34 6.16
CA GLN A 723 -6.40 -20.99 7.12
C GLN A 723 -5.04 -21.61 6.76
N GLN A 724 -5.04 -22.82 6.20
CA GLN A 724 -3.81 -23.44 5.70
C GLN A 724 -3.24 -22.76 4.45
N THR A 725 -4.06 -22.10 3.63
CA THR A 725 -3.64 -21.57 2.32
C THR A 725 -3.31 -20.07 2.32
N HIS A 726 -3.89 -19.25 3.20
CA HIS A 726 -3.81 -17.78 3.10
C HIS A 726 -3.25 -17.04 4.34
N GLY A 727 -2.74 -17.74 5.36
CA GLY A 727 -1.83 -17.14 6.35
C GLY A 727 -2.42 -16.08 7.30
N GLY A 728 -3.66 -16.23 7.77
CA GLY A 728 -4.19 -15.48 8.93
C GLY A 728 -4.81 -14.09 8.64
N GLY A 729 -4.57 -13.49 7.48
CA GLY A 729 -5.15 -12.21 7.05
C GLY A 729 -4.49 -10.96 7.66
N MET A 730 -4.75 -9.79 7.07
CA MET A 730 -4.27 -8.46 7.51
C MET A 730 -5.22 -7.87 8.57
N PRO A 731 -4.72 -7.30 9.68
CA PRO A 731 -5.58 -6.64 10.67
C PRO A 731 -6.23 -5.37 10.09
N ALA A 732 -7.53 -5.20 10.32
CA ALA A 732 -8.32 -4.03 9.97
C ALA A 732 -9.24 -3.64 11.13
N LYS A 733 -9.65 -2.37 11.18
CA LYS A 733 -10.56 -1.89 12.23
C LYS A 733 -11.93 -2.56 12.09
N GLY A 734 -12.46 -3.12 13.18
CA GLY A 734 -13.80 -3.74 13.18
C GLY A 734 -14.93 -2.72 13.27
N ASN A 735 -16.12 -3.10 12.81
CA ASN A 735 -17.34 -2.30 12.91
C ASN A 735 -17.85 -2.22 14.36
N PHE A 736 -17.87 -3.36 15.06
CA PHE A 736 -18.22 -3.46 16.49
C PHE A 736 -17.05 -3.91 17.38
N LEU A 737 -15.95 -4.38 16.78
CA LEU A 737 -14.76 -4.87 17.48
C LEU A 737 -13.57 -3.91 17.28
N PRO A 738 -12.58 -3.89 18.20
CA PRO A 738 -11.38 -3.07 18.02
C PRO A 738 -10.65 -3.36 16.70
N TYR A 739 -10.53 -4.65 16.35
CA TYR A 739 -9.97 -5.13 15.09
C TYR A 739 -10.62 -6.44 14.64
N VAL A 740 -10.49 -6.73 13.35
CA VAL A 740 -10.84 -7.98 12.65
C VAL A 740 -9.73 -8.29 11.64
N PHE A 741 -9.69 -9.50 11.08
CA PHE A 741 -8.73 -9.83 10.01
C PHE A 741 -9.41 -9.72 8.63
N THR A 742 -8.71 -9.22 7.62
CA THR A 742 -9.20 -9.10 6.24
C THR A 742 -8.16 -9.61 5.24
N LYS A 743 -8.49 -9.59 3.95
CA LYS A 743 -7.60 -9.98 2.85
C LYS A 743 -7.54 -8.85 1.81
N PRO A 744 -6.50 -8.79 0.95
CA PRO A 744 -6.33 -7.69 0.00
C PRO A 744 -7.57 -7.41 -0.88
N GLU A 745 -8.27 -8.44 -1.34
CA GLU A 745 -9.46 -8.26 -2.20
C GLU A 745 -10.65 -7.68 -1.42
N PHE A 746 -10.78 -8.03 -0.14
CA PHE A 746 -11.81 -7.48 0.75
C PHE A 746 -11.49 -6.04 1.17
N ASP A 747 -10.21 -5.71 1.38
CA ASP A 747 -9.82 -4.33 1.66
C ASP A 747 -10.04 -3.42 0.44
N MET A 748 -9.73 -3.89 -0.77
CA MET A 748 -10.09 -3.21 -2.01
C MET A 748 -11.62 -3.02 -2.11
N SER A 749 -12.39 -4.07 -1.80
CA SER A 749 -13.86 -3.99 -1.76
C SER A 749 -14.36 -2.92 -0.79
N ARG A 750 -13.82 -2.89 0.44
CA ARG A 750 -14.13 -1.86 1.44
C ARG A 750 -13.83 -0.47 0.91
N LYS A 751 -12.62 -0.22 0.41
CA LYS A 751 -12.21 1.08 -0.15
C LYS A 751 -13.16 1.55 -1.27
N LEU A 752 -13.58 0.66 -2.16
CA LEU A 752 -14.51 0.99 -3.24
C LEU A 752 -15.94 1.26 -2.74
N LEU A 753 -16.40 0.59 -1.67
CA LEU A 753 -17.65 0.97 -1.00
C LEU A 753 -17.55 2.39 -0.43
N GLU A 754 -16.48 2.69 0.31
CA GLU A 754 -16.24 4.01 0.91
C GLU A 754 -16.22 5.11 -0.16
N GLN A 755 -15.63 4.84 -1.32
CA GLN A 755 -15.65 5.75 -2.46
C GLN A 755 -17.03 5.93 -3.06
N ALA A 756 -17.78 4.85 -3.27
CA ALA A 756 -19.16 4.94 -3.77
C ALA A 756 -20.03 5.81 -2.84
N ILE A 757 -19.84 5.68 -1.52
CA ILE A 757 -20.54 6.47 -0.51
C ILE A 757 -20.12 7.95 -0.58
N SER A 758 -18.81 8.21 -0.55
CA SER A 758 -18.24 9.57 -0.61
C SER A 758 -18.64 10.32 -1.89
N LYS A 759 -18.69 9.61 -3.02
CA LYS A 759 -19.01 10.16 -4.35
C LYS A 759 -20.50 10.12 -4.69
N ALA A 760 -21.39 9.73 -3.77
CA ALA A 760 -22.83 9.69 -4.02
C ALA A 760 -23.45 11.05 -4.40
N GLY A 761 -22.78 12.17 -4.08
CA GLY A 761 -23.18 13.52 -4.49
C GLY A 761 -24.45 14.06 -3.81
N ARG A 762 -24.98 13.34 -2.81
CA ARG A 762 -26.18 13.69 -2.04
C ARG A 762 -26.10 13.09 -0.65
N LYS A 763 -26.95 13.58 0.27
CA LYS A 763 -27.09 12.99 1.60
C LYS A 763 -27.67 11.57 1.48
N VAL A 764 -26.95 10.61 2.04
CA VAL A 764 -27.35 9.20 2.17
C VAL A 764 -27.08 8.75 3.60
N GLU A 765 -27.95 7.88 4.11
CA GLU A 765 -27.78 7.26 5.42
C GLU A 765 -27.49 5.79 5.21
N ILE A 766 -26.32 5.34 5.68
CA ILE A 766 -25.86 3.97 5.49
C ILE A 766 -25.46 3.46 6.87
N TYR A 767 -26.07 2.35 7.26
CA TYR A 767 -25.86 1.73 8.55
C TYR A 767 -25.23 0.36 8.37
N ASN A 768 -24.08 0.14 9.00
CA ASN A 768 -23.40 -1.15 8.97
C ASN A 768 -23.88 -2.00 10.16
N CYS A 769 -24.69 -3.01 9.86
CA CYS A 769 -25.21 -3.96 10.84
C CYS A 769 -24.37 -5.24 10.94
N SER A 770 -23.27 -5.30 10.19
CA SER A 770 -22.43 -6.50 10.05
C SER A 770 -21.29 -6.49 11.07
N ASN A 771 -20.96 -7.65 11.63
CA ASN A 771 -19.84 -7.81 12.57
C ASN A 771 -18.53 -8.12 11.83
N GLY A 772 -18.14 -7.19 10.95
CA GLY A 772 -16.93 -7.30 10.13
C GLY A 772 -16.09 -6.04 10.17
N VAL A 773 -15.47 -5.67 9.05
CA VAL A 773 -14.63 -4.47 8.94
C VAL A 773 -15.49 -3.20 9.02
N LYS A 774 -14.94 -2.16 9.63
CA LYS A 774 -15.51 -0.80 9.60
C LYS A 774 -15.44 -0.25 8.18
N ILE A 775 -16.56 0.25 7.68
CA ILE A 775 -16.65 0.90 6.36
C ILE A 775 -16.87 2.39 6.59
N ASP A 776 -15.93 3.23 6.18
CA ASP A 776 -16.07 4.68 6.31
C ASP A 776 -17.24 5.22 5.48
N GLY A 777 -18.02 6.11 6.10
CA GLY A 777 -19.29 6.59 5.55
C GLY A 777 -20.51 5.72 5.90
N ALA A 778 -20.32 4.55 6.55
CA ALA A 778 -21.38 3.77 7.15
C ALA A 778 -21.33 3.83 8.68
N VAL A 779 -22.47 4.05 9.33
CA VAL A 779 -22.60 4.16 10.79
C VAL A 779 -22.81 2.77 11.39
N PRO A 780 -22.01 2.31 12.36
CA PRO A 780 -22.28 1.04 13.05
C PRO A 780 -23.64 1.07 13.74
N LEU A 781 -24.49 0.08 13.50
CA LEU A 781 -25.83 0.01 14.11
C LEU A 781 -26.25 -1.44 14.33
N GLN A 782 -26.64 -1.78 15.55
CA GLN A 782 -27.21 -3.11 15.84
C GLN A 782 -28.62 -3.23 15.23
N PRO A 783 -29.01 -4.40 14.70
CA PRO A 783 -30.33 -4.59 14.08
C PRO A 783 -31.50 -4.14 14.97
N ASP A 784 -31.45 -4.45 16.27
CA ASP A 784 -32.49 -4.11 17.25
C ASP A 784 -32.70 -2.60 17.46
N ASN A 785 -31.75 -1.76 17.03
CA ASN A 785 -31.82 -0.30 17.15
C ASN A 785 -32.37 0.38 15.89
N ILE A 786 -32.79 -0.37 14.88
CA ILE A 786 -33.36 0.19 13.66
C ILE A 786 -34.80 0.62 13.92
N LEU A 787 -35.08 1.90 13.70
CA LEU A 787 -36.41 2.48 13.85
C LEU A 787 -36.96 2.90 12.49
N PHE A 788 -38.16 2.44 12.16
CA PHE A 788 -38.86 2.85 10.95
C PHE A 788 -39.92 3.91 11.27
N SER A 789 -39.83 5.06 10.61
CA SER A 789 -40.85 6.11 10.64
C SER A 789 -41.32 6.43 9.23
N ASP A 790 -42.63 6.60 9.04
CA ASP A 790 -43.24 7.13 7.80
C ASP A 790 -42.87 6.39 6.51
N LEU A 791 -42.89 5.05 6.54
CA LEU A 791 -42.60 4.24 5.36
C LEU A 791 -43.68 4.37 4.26
N PRO A 792 -43.29 4.43 2.99
CA PRO A 792 -44.21 4.35 1.86
C PRO A 792 -45.11 3.10 1.94
N LYS A 793 -46.42 3.29 1.72
CA LYS A 793 -47.39 2.19 1.63
C LYS A 793 -47.31 1.53 0.26
N HIS A 794 -47.81 0.29 0.17
CA HIS A 794 -47.88 -0.49 -1.07
C HIS A 794 -46.51 -0.67 -1.75
N LYS A 795 -45.54 -1.19 -0.99
CA LYS A 795 -44.15 -1.42 -1.42
C LYS A 795 -44.03 -1.94 -2.86
N ASP A 796 -44.74 -3.01 -3.19
CA ASP A 796 -44.60 -3.65 -4.50
C ASP A 796 -45.09 -2.76 -5.66
N GLN A 797 -46.13 -1.95 -5.42
CA GLN A 797 -46.67 -1.02 -6.44
C GLN A 797 -45.71 0.13 -6.69
N VAL A 798 -45.16 0.73 -5.62
CA VAL A 798 -44.20 1.84 -5.78
C VAL A 798 -42.87 1.35 -6.38
N LEU A 799 -42.44 0.12 -6.07
CA LEU A 799 -41.28 -0.50 -6.70
C LEU A 799 -41.52 -0.79 -8.19
N GLN A 800 -42.69 -1.29 -8.56
CA GLN A 800 -43.03 -1.52 -9.96
C GLN A 800 -43.05 -0.19 -10.74
N GLN A 801 -43.64 0.87 -10.16
CA GLN A 801 -43.62 2.21 -10.75
C GLN A 801 -42.20 2.74 -10.96
N LEU A 802 -41.30 2.53 -9.99
CA LEU A 802 -39.88 2.89 -10.12
C LEU A 802 -39.25 2.17 -11.31
N ILE A 803 -39.43 0.85 -11.43
CA ILE A 803 -38.85 0.06 -12.52
C ILE A 803 -39.38 0.52 -13.88
N ASP A 804 -40.70 0.72 -13.99
CA ASP A 804 -41.31 1.11 -15.27
C ASP A 804 -40.92 2.53 -15.71
N THR A 805 -40.54 3.40 -14.76
CA THR A 805 -40.12 4.79 -15.06
C THR A 805 -38.61 4.90 -15.25
N ALA A 806 -37.81 4.15 -14.49
CA ALA A 806 -36.36 4.31 -14.44
C ALA A 806 -35.62 3.57 -15.55
N TYR A 807 -36.23 2.53 -16.13
CA TYR A 807 -35.57 1.67 -17.11
C TYR A 807 -36.12 1.89 -18.52
N TYR A 808 -35.31 1.57 -19.54
CA TYR A 808 -35.81 1.46 -20.90
C TYR A 808 -36.75 0.25 -21.01
N ALA A 809 -37.93 0.46 -21.61
CA ALA A 809 -38.95 -0.58 -21.73
C ALA A 809 -38.54 -1.70 -22.70
N ASP A 810 -37.90 -1.35 -23.82
CA ASP A 810 -37.42 -2.29 -24.83
C ASP A 810 -36.22 -1.69 -25.58
N LEU A 811 -35.15 -2.46 -25.70
CA LEU A 811 -33.97 -2.12 -26.50
C LEU A 811 -33.62 -3.19 -27.55
N SER A 812 -34.46 -4.23 -27.72
CA SER A 812 -34.15 -5.39 -28.56
C SER A 812 -33.93 -5.05 -30.02
N SER A 813 -34.61 -4.02 -30.53
CA SER A 813 -34.38 -3.48 -31.87
C SER A 813 -32.96 -2.94 -32.11
N TYR A 814 -32.21 -2.63 -31.05
CA TYR A 814 -30.84 -2.13 -31.15
C TYR A 814 -29.78 -3.23 -31.15
N ALA A 815 -30.09 -4.45 -30.67
CA ALA A 815 -29.10 -5.52 -30.53
C ALA A 815 -28.39 -5.84 -31.84
N LYS A 816 -29.16 -6.15 -32.88
CA LYS A 816 -28.64 -6.49 -34.22
C LYS A 816 -27.96 -5.30 -34.90
N PRO A 817 -28.55 -4.09 -34.99
CA PRO A 817 -27.88 -2.92 -35.59
C PRO A 817 -26.59 -2.49 -34.88
N VAL A 818 -26.46 -2.70 -33.58
CA VAL A 818 -25.21 -2.42 -32.84
C VAL A 818 -24.15 -3.46 -33.18
N PHE A 819 -24.52 -4.74 -33.24
CA PHE A 819 -23.60 -5.83 -33.52
C PHE A 819 -23.16 -5.89 -35.00
N ASP A 820 -24.09 -5.65 -35.94
CA ASP A 820 -23.81 -5.64 -37.39
C ASP A 820 -22.89 -4.48 -37.83
N GLN A 821 -22.52 -3.57 -36.93
CA GLN A 821 -21.47 -2.57 -37.18
C GLN A 821 -20.06 -3.17 -37.18
N ILE A 822 -19.89 -4.40 -36.70
CA ILE A 822 -18.63 -5.13 -36.77
C ILE A 822 -18.41 -5.56 -38.23
N ASP A 823 -17.32 -5.08 -38.83
CA ASP A 823 -16.88 -5.56 -40.14
C ASP A 823 -15.89 -6.71 -39.96
N PHE A 824 -16.38 -7.94 -40.13
CA PHE A 824 -15.55 -9.15 -40.02
C PHE A 824 -14.43 -9.21 -41.06
N VAL A 825 -14.58 -8.55 -42.23
CA VAL A 825 -13.50 -8.47 -43.22
C VAL A 825 -12.38 -7.59 -42.70
N THR A 826 -12.72 -6.44 -42.13
CA THR A 826 -11.74 -5.55 -41.49
C THR A 826 -11.09 -6.21 -40.28
N PHE A 827 -11.86 -6.85 -39.40
CA PHE A 827 -11.34 -7.62 -38.26
C PHE A 827 -10.34 -8.69 -38.72
N ARG A 828 -10.71 -9.53 -39.68
CA ARG A 828 -9.83 -10.57 -40.23
C ARG A 828 -8.56 -9.98 -40.83
N ARG A 829 -8.68 -8.91 -41.63
CA ARG A 829 -7.52 -8.20 -42.19
C ARG A 829 -6.58 -7.68 -41.10
N THR A 830 -7.11 -7.14 -40.01
CA THR A 830 -6.29 -6.64 -38.88
C THR A 830 -5.60 -7.78 -38.14
N VAL A 831 -6.30 -8.89 -37.89
CA VAL A 831 -5.71 -10.11 -37.30
C VAL A 831 -4.62 -10.67 -38.20
N ASP A 832 -4.84 -10.79 -39.51
CA ASP A 832 -3.85 -11.29 -40.46
C ASP A 832 -2.62 -10.37 -40.54
N ALA A 833 -2.84 -9.05 -40.54
CA ALA A 833 -1.75 -8.07 -40.47
C ALA A 833 -0.96 -8.18 -39.16
N TRP A 834 -1.62 -8.56 -38.06
CA TRP A 834 -0.96 -8.82 -36.78
C TRP A 834 -0.16 -10.12 -36.81
N LEU A 835 -0.75 -11.21 -37.32
CA LEU A 835 -0.06 -12.49 -37.49
C LEU A 835 1.21 -12.33 -38.34
N ALA A 836 1.17 -11.51 -39.40
CA ALA A 836 2.33 -11.19 -40.22
C ALA A 836 3.47 -10.49 -39.47
N LEU A 837 3.20 -9.81 -38.33
CA LEU A 837 4.27 -9.24 -37.50
C LEU A 837 5.10 -10.32 -36.82
N PHE A 838 4.53 -11.50 -36.55
CA PHE A 838 5.23 -12.60 -35.88
C PHE A 838 6.21 -13.33 -36.82
N ASP A 839 6.15 -13.08 -38.13
CA ASP A 839 7.11 -13.58 -39.12
C ASP A 839 8.47 -12.85 -39.03
N GLU A 840 8.56 -11.76 -38.25
CA GLU A 840 9.82 -11.03 -38.04
C GLU A 840 10.83 -11.87 -37.24
N GLU A 841 12.03 -12.04 -37.79
CA GLU A 841 13.12 -12.72 -37.08
C GLU A 841 13.70 -11.79 -36.00
N ILE A 842 13.48 -12.16 -34.73
CA ILE A 842 13.98 -11.41 -33.58
C ILE A 842 15.27 -12.04 -33.06
N THR A 843 16.36 -11.32 -33.25
CA THR A 843 17.73 -11.71 -32.86
C THR A 843 18.39 -10.75 -31.87
N THR A 844 17.83 -9.55 -31.67
CA THR A 844 18.37 -8.55 -30.74
C THR A 844 17.30 -7.97 -29.82
N GLN A 845 17.74 -7.32 -28.73
CA GLN A 845 16.86 -6.61 -27.80
C GLN A 845 16.08 -5.48 -28.48
N GLU A 846 16.72 -4.72 -29.37
CA GLU A 846 16.10 -3.60 -30.08
C GLU A 846 14.99 -4.08 -31.01
N GLN A 847 15.21 -5.21 -31.70
CA GLN A 847 14.20 -5.86 -32.52
C GLN A 847 13.02 -6.33 -31.65
N ALA A 848 13.28 -6.94 -30.50
CA ALA A 848 12.25 -7.35 -29.54
C ALA A 848 11.38 -6.17 -29.07
N LYS A 849 12.02 -5.06 -28.65
CA LYS A 849 11.32 -3.82 -28.26
C LYS A 849 10.52 -3.23 -29.42
N ALA A 850 11.09 -3.20 -30.63
CA ALA A 850 10.42 -2.71 -31.82
C ALA A 850 9.19 -3.54 -32.20
N PHE A 851 9.27 -4.87 -32.10
CA PHE A 851 8.16 -5.79 -32.31
C PHE A 851 7.00 -5.50 -31.36
N ILE A 852 7.25 -5.38 -30.06
CA ILE A 852 6.22 -5.04 -29.05
C ILE A 852 5.56 -3.69 -29.39
N ALA A 853 6.36 -2.68 -29.75
CA ALA A 853 5.85 -1.36 -30.12
C ALA A 853 5.01 -1.37 -31.40
N LYS A 854 5.36 -2.18 -32.42
CA LYS A 854 4.57 -2.35 -33.65
C LYS A 854 3.19 -2.94 -33.36
N GLN A 855 3.13 -3.97 -32.52
CA GLN A 855 1.86 -4.58 -32.12
C GLN A 855 0.95 -3.56 -31.41
N TRP A 856 1.48 -2.78 -30.48
CA TRP A 856 0.71 -1.73 -29.81
C TRP A 856 0.20 -0.67 -30.77
N ARG A 857 1.02 -0.23 -31.73
CA ARG A 857 0.60 0.72 -32.78
C ARG A 857 -0.49 0.15 -33.69
N LEU A 858 -0.43 -1.14 -34.00
CA LEU A 858 -1.47 -1.82 -34.77
C LEU A 858 -2.81 -1.77 -34.03
N LEU A 859 -2.81 -2.12 -32.74
CA LEU A 859 -4.01 -2.02 -31.89
C LEU A 859 -4.54 -0.59 -31.77
N GLN A 860 -3.66 0.40 -31.58
CA GLN A 860 -4.06 1.82 -31.54
C GLN A 860 -4.67 2.29 -32.86
N THR A 861 -4.19 1.75 -33.99
CA THR A 861 -4.75 2.04 -35.31
C THR A 861 -6.13 1.41 -35.46
N ALA A 862 -6.29 0.15 -35.05
CA ALA A 862 -7.58 -0.54 -35.01
C ALA A 862 -8.60 0.20 -34.14
N ALA A 863 -8.18 0.76 -32.99
CA ALA A 863 -9.05 1.53 -32.09
C ALA A 863 -9.67 2.79 -32.74
N ARG A 864 -9.08 3.32 -33.81
CA ARG A 864 -9.59 4.48 -34.54
C ARG A 864 -10.71 4.11 -35.52
N ASP A 865 -10.78 2.85 -35.90
CA ASP A 865 -11.84 2.32 -36.76
C ASP A 865 -12.96 1.72 -35.90
N PRO A 866 -14.13 2.38 -35.79
CA PRO A 866 -15.23 1.87 -34.99
C PRO A 866 -15.85 0.58 -35.57
N SER A 867 -15.51 0.15 -36.79
CA SER A 867 -15.97 -1.14 -37.33
C SER A 867 -15.06 -2.31 -36.94
N ASP A 868 -13.83 -2.01 -36.49
CA ASP A 868 -12.85 -3.00 -36.08
C ASP A 868 -12.97 -3.28 -34.57
N LEU A 869 -13.22 -4.54 -34.23
CA LEU A 869 -13.37 -4.98 -32.84
C LEU A 869 -12.04 -5.40 -32.21
N THR A 870 -10.97 -5.52 -32.99
CA THR A 870 -9.68 -6.09 -32.56
C THR A 870 -9.15 -5.42 -31.29
N PHE A 871 -9.23 -4.08 -31.21
CA PHE A 871 -8.81 -3.36 -30.02
C PHE A 871 -9.56 -3.80 -28.76
N TYR A 872 -10.89 -3.82 -28.79
CA TYR A 872 -11.71 -4.22 -27.63
C TYR A 872 -11.41 -5.66 -27.19
N LEU A 873 -11.34 -6.60 -28.14
CA LEU A 873 -11.12 -8.01 -27.83
C LEU A 873 -9.74 -8.30 -27.24
N PHE A 874 -8.69 -7.64 -27.74
CA PHE A 874 -7.32 -8.01 -27.41
C PHE A 874 -6.62 -7.07 -26.44
N TYR A 875 -7.16 -5.87 -26.15
CA TYR A 875 -6.51 -4.84 -25.33
C TYR A 875 -5.90 -5.40 -24.03
N GLY A 876 -6.69 -6.08 -23.22
CA GLY A 876 -6.27 -6.61 -21.94
C GLY A 876 -5.21 -7.72 -22.06
N SER A 877 -5.41 -8.66 -22.98
CA SER A 877 -4.44 -9.74 -23.23
C SER A 877 -3.13 -9.24 -23.81
N THR A 878 -3.16 -8.22 -24.68
CA THR A 878 -1.95 -7.57 -25.18
C THR A 878 -1.24 -6.80 -24.08
N ASN A 879 -1.94 -6.24 -23.09
CA ASN A 879 -1.26 -5.66 -21.93
C ASN A 879 -0.50 -6.73 -21.14
N TYR A 880 -1.08 -7.91 -20.93
CA TYR A 880 -0.41 -9.02 -20.26
C TYR A 880 0.81 -9.52 -21.04
N PHE A 881 0.60 -9.96 -22.28
CA PHE A 881 1.68 -10.53 -23.10
C PHE A 881 2.73 -9.46 -23.47
N GLY A 882 2.31 -8.23 -23.73
CA GLY A 882 3.22 -7.09 -23.91
C GLY A 882 4.06 -6.85 -22.66
N GLY A 883 3.47 -6.84 -21.46
CA GLY A 883 4.20 -6.70 -20.20
C GLY A 883 5.20 -7.84 -19.98
N LEU A 884 4.78 -9.08 -20.25
CA LEU A 884 5.64 -10.26 -20.16
C LEU A 884 6.80 -10.21 -21.15
N MET A 885 6.52 -9.92 -22.42
CA MET A 885 7.52 -9.82 -23.48
C MET A 885 8.48 -8.65 -23.24
N THR A 886 7.99 -7.49 -22.79
CA THR A 886 8.84 -6.36 -22.39
C THR A 886 9.80 -6.76 -21.27
N LYS A 887 9.32 -7.51 -20.28
CA LYS A 887 10.16 -8.02 -19.20
C LYS A 887 11.26 -8.95 -19.73
N VAL A 888 10.90 -9.94 -20.55
CA VAL A 888 11.90 -10.86 -21.13
C VAL A 888 12.86 -10.11 -22.05
N ALA A 889 12.38 -9.19 -22.88
CA ALA A 889 13.19 -8.38 -23.78
C ALA A 889 14.22 -7.54 -23.02
N SER A 890 13.84 -6.94 -21.88
CA SER A 890 14.73 -6.13 -21.05
C SER A 890 15.94 -6.92 -20.50
N CYS A 891 15.83 -8.25 -20.46
CA CYS A 891 16.88 -9.15 -20.01
C CYS A 891 17.73 -9.73 -21.17
N ILE A 892 17.48 -9.37 -22.43
CA ILE A 892 18.30 -9.82 -23.57
C ILE A 892 19.60 -9.01 -23.60
N SER A 893 20.75 -9.67 -23.45
CA SER A 893 22.09 -9.10 -23.66
C SER A 893 23.10 -10.19 -24.08
N ASP A 894 24.30 -9.76 -24.50
CA ASP A 894 25.41 -10.67 -24.84
C ASP A 894 25.83 -11.56 -23.65
N ASP A 895 25.60 -11.10 -22.42
CA ASP A 895 25.90 -11.83 -21.18
C ASP A 895 24.80 -12.83 -20.76
N THR A 896 23.71 -12.91 -21.51
CA THR A 896 22.55 -13.78 -21.24
C THR A 896 21.97 -14.37 -22.54
N PRO A 897 22.77 -15.14 -23.30
CA PRO A 897 22.34 -15.71 -24.58
C PRO A 897 21.12 -16.63 -24.46
N GLU A 898 20.83 -17.14 -23.27
CA GLU A 898 19.68 -18.00 -22.97
C GLU A 898 18.32 -17.29 -22.96
N ILE A 899 18.29 -15.95 -22.86
CA ILE A 899 17.04 -15.18 -22.74
C ILE A 899 16.36 -14.94 -24.09
N LEU A 900 17.13 -14.73 -25.15
CA LEU A 900 16.58 -14.52 -26.50
C LEU A 900 15.74 -15.72 -26.99
N PRO A 901 16.16 -16.99 -26.81
CA PRO A 901 15.30 -18.14 -27.08
C PRO A 901 14.00 -18.13 -26.28
N VAL A 902 14.04 -17.73 -25.00
CA VAL A 902 12.84 -17.62 -24.15
C VAL A 902 11.90 -16.56 -24.70
N PHE A 903 12.42 -15.41 -25.13
CA PHE A 903 11.62 -14.37 -25.78
C PHE A 903 10.87 -14.91 -27.01
N ASN A 904 11.58 -15.64 -27.88
CA ASN A 904 11.00 -16.22 -29.09
C ASN A 904 9.96 -17.32 -28.77
N GLN A 905 10.15 -18.09 -27.70
CA GLN A 905 9.15 -19.06 -27.24
C GLN A 905 7.90 -18.37 -26.69
N VAL A 906 8.04 -17.30 -25.90
CA VAL A 906 6.90 -16.49 -25.43
C VAL A 906 6.20 -15.82 -26.61
N MET A 907 6.95 -15.33 -27.60
CA MET A 907 6.41 -14.77 -28.84
C MET A 907 5.59 -15.82 -29.61
N GLN A 908 6.04 -17.07 -29.69
CA GLN A 908 5.28 -18.15 -30.32
C GLN A 908 3.96 -18.44 -29.59
N VAL A 909 3.99 -18.51 -28.25
CA VAL A 909 2.75 -18.69 -27.47
C VAL A 909 1.78 -17.52 -27.71
N TRP A 910 2.29 -16.30 -27.85
CA TRP A 910 1.47 -15.13 -28.17
C TRP A 910 0.94 -15.14 -29.61
N HIS A 911 1.70 -15.65 -30.57
CA HIS A 911 1.22 -15.89 -31.94
C HIS A 911 0.02 -16.86 -31.92
N ASP A 912 0.19 -18.02 -31.27
CA ASP A 912 -0.83 -19.06 -31.21
C ASP A 912 -2.10 -18.58 -30.50
N TYR A 913 -1.92 -17.69 -29.52
CA TYR A 913 -3.00 -16.97 -28.87
C TYR A 913 -3.80 -16.10 -29.85
N VAL A 914 -3.14 -15.20 -30.59
CA VAL A 914 -3.80 -14.27 -31.52
C VAL A 914 -4.52 -15.05 -32.63
N LEU A 915 -3.88 -16.11 -33.14
CA LEU A 915 -4.47 -16.98 -34.15
C LEU A 915 -5.75 -17.66 -33.63
N SER A 916 -5.64 -18.40 -32.52
CA SER A 916 -6.76 -19.16 -31.95
C SER A 916 -7.92 -18.26 -31.53
N ALA A 917 -7.63 -17.13 -30.90
CA ALA A 917 -8.63 -16.14 -30.51
C ALA A 917 -9.31 -15.49 -31.73
N GLY A 918 -8.56 -15.18 -32.79
CA GLY A 918 -9.10 -14.63 -34.03
C GLY A 918 -10.04 -15.61 -34.73
N GLU A 919 -9.60 -16.86 -34.94
CA GLU A 919 -10.39 -17.93 -35.55
C GLU A 919 -11.66 -18.26 -34.76
N GLN A 920 -11.54 -18.44 -33.44
CA GLN A 920 -12.68 -18.80 -32.59
C GLN A 920 -13.72 -17.67 -32.56
N PHE A 921 -13.31 -16.40 -32.65
CA PHE A 921 -14.26 -15.28 -32.68
C PHE A 921 -15.03 -15.25 -33.99
N GLU A 922 -14.36 -15.39 -35.14
CA GLU A 922 -15.01 -15.37 -36.44
C GLU A 922 -16.02 -16.52 -36.60
N GLN A 923 -15.68 -17.72 -36.11
CA GLN A 923 -16.56 -18.89 -36.21
C GLN A 923 -17.81 -18.77 -35.32
N GLN A 924 -17.68 -18.22 -34.11
CA GLN A 924 -18.77 -18.20 -33.12
C GLN A 924 -18.77 -16.91 -32.27
N PRO A 925 -19.01 -15.72 -32.87
CA PRO A 925 -18.79 -14.45 -32.20
C PRO A 925 -19.78 -14.16 -31.06
N LEU A 926 -20.92 -14.88 -31.03
CA LEU A 926 -21.96 -14.79 -30.00
C LEU A 926 -22.03 -16.04 -29.11
N LYS A 927 -20.96 -16.86 -29.07
CA LYS A 927 -20.88 -17.99 -28.13
C LYS A 927 -20.94 -17.49 -26.68
N PHE A 928 -21.79 -18.09 -25.85
CA PHE A 928 -21.81 -17.84 -24.42
C PHE A 928 -20.69 -18.59 -23.71
N ASP A 929 -20.36 -18.13 -22.51
CA ASP A 929 -19.45 -18.85 -21.62
C ASP A 929 -20.00 -20.24 -21.26
N ASP A 930 -19.12 -21.23 -21.13
CA ASP A 930 -19.48 -22.61 -20.85
C ASP A 930 -18.79 -23.19 -19.59
N VAL A 931 -18.23 -22.33 -18.73
CA VAL A 931 -17.64 -22.74 -17.44
C VAL A 931 -18.65 -23.54 -16.62
N ASP A 932 -18.32 -24.80 -16.33
CA ASP A 932 -19.11 -25.68 -15.49
C ASP A 932 -18.36 -26.00 -14.18
N VAL A 933 -19.05 -25.83 -13.06
CA VAL A 933 -18.55 -26.15 -11.71
C VAL A 933 -19.42 -27.18 -10.99
N GLN A 934 -20.31 -27.88 -11.69
CA GLN A 934 -21.17 -28.91 -11.10
C GLN A 934 -20.40 -30.02 -10.36
N TYR A 935 -19.14 -30.26 -10.73
CA TYR A 935 -18.27 -31.21 -10.04
C TYR A 935 -17.98 -30.85 -8.58
N LEU A 936 -18.12 -29.57 -8.18
CA LEU A 936 -17.94 -29.13 -6.79
C LEU A 936 -19.10 -29.54 -5.86
N PHE A 937 -20.25 -29.93 -6.42
CA PHE A 937 -21.47 -30.23 -5.66
C PHE A 937 -21.83 -31.73 -5.63
N LYS A 938 -20.91 -32.59 -6.06
CA LYS A 938 -21.10 -34.05 -6.11
C LYS A 938 -20.77 -34.76 -4.81
#